data_AF-A0A836KIX3-F1
#
_entry.id   AF-A0A836KIX3-F1
#
_cell.length_a   1.000
_cell.length_b   1.000
_cell.length_c   1.000
_cell.angle_alpha   90.00
_cell.angle_beta   90.00
_cell.angle_gamma   90.00
#
_symmetry.space_group_name_H-M   'P 1'
#
loop_
_entity.id
_entity.type
_entity.pdbx_description
1 polymer ?
#
loop_
_entity_poly.entity_id
_entity_poly.type
_entity_poly.pdbx_seq_one_letter_code
_entity_poly.pdbx_strand_id
1 'polypeptide(L)'
;MLEITSLGQLLSYVQRRDAVTVIDFYAEWCGPCQQIRPQFEQMARYYDPNRVLFAKCNVDRNRDCASRFGVSTIPTFIVFYANERITTVSGGDLGTVRRNIDLAMAQIPETAAPSSASQAAAAHSSLQETQDPFAEQMLRIVEAKSTKNPILEKDSCDAAYALLKAKAPYGLLLLPYLASDAFSAVAVEALFANIASRAGVERNDEEHLINQVLSHVIQLATLISWGDMDIVKQLHRVLLSLLACQQTQSVLMASPFFTNVFITTGAQLERTTLLGALFGLGPKPMAEAAAYAPNGDWLQILNLFPPEKKEEHQHTVYTIQQEMKTLAKMNVRLVQGLLRIKTARDATLRYLGRALQLNEDYLKTMHHDSPISSRYFMVQLQSVLIELALPIFQVRASKGGVNNASGYEYHQIPAHYLLDRLYGPRGVVVSFGSDVERVAHYDDDNPLPSAPSSHEAYKPFIHLFFLAARAVTLCASVFIDEHDRDERQATHPQASPQQRDFFTAEKLLLEGLMGSDELGASRLDFLNHLAHWLLTVMQVDDQGGLPAQPPVEWGYLPQCLVDCVIRAASMAPLDGLYSDGMISLMLVLMGNTKYFPKPHTHALFPAYLLRLQENYTTRKVLEEHPWFSTHIVRACMECYIAVEKSTYERVEVRYELSYALKTFLKSNLLCEPVREELESQANNTMLERFSHMAVAEVNEAVDQVIDTLTRMNEMVKAGADLSENAVAPSSSPSSADGLGGQQQQQQSRRQRSGASRSEGADSGEDEGEDNEVENADRSQTYHERGMSLRSHLLLFTASMDMFIELSLQFPKGVSQNMVAGQISEMLARSLMAFAGPNSRSLKIQNADRYNFRPREVLMRLVDCFTHFRRSKNFLRCLCHCSIPLCDIDSVLRTIVDRQLVSEDLTWKVSEMASAVTSVSKEVDNEEAVWDDAPDYALDALLSTPLLQPVALPAEVKDLNDLVYVNQETLHHLLLSESKHPFTNEPLTEDQVAAFNKRPDVVAAVEGRRAAIQQWLAGAKAAKG
;
A
#
# COMPACT_ATOMS: atom_id res chain seq x y z
N MET A 1 -51.96 -10.55 24.41
CA MET A 1 -50.81 -11.48 24.54
C MET A 1 -51.22 -12.81 23.95
N LEU A 2 -50.41 -13.36 23.03
CA LEU A 2 -50.67 -14.62 22.33
C LEU A 2 -50.04 -15.81 23.05
N GLU A 3 -50.60 -17.00 22.89
CA GLU A 3 -50.01 -18.25 23.38
C GLU A 3 -49.46 -19.07 22.21
N ILE A 4 -48.20 -19.49 22.33
CA ILE A 4 -47.51 -20.28 21.31
C ILE A 4 -47.75 -21.76 21.58
N THR A 5 -48.28 -22.46 20.57
CA THR A 5 -48.64 -23.88 20.63
C THR A 5 -47.83 -24.76 19.68
N SER A 6 -46.95 -24.18 18.85
CA SER A 6 -46.03 -24.91 17.97
C SER A 6 -44.86 -24.04 17.49
N LEU A 7 -43.75 -24.67 17.11
CA LEU A 7 -42.60 -24.00 16.51
C LEU A 7 -42.92 -23.29 15.18
N GLY A 8 -43.78 -23.87 14.34
CA GLY A 8 -44.20 -23.24 13.08
C GLY A 8 -44.93 -21.91 13.30
N GLN A 9 -45.81 -21.86 14.32
CA GLN A 9 -46.48 -20.62 14.72
C GLN A 9 -45.47 -19.58 15.24
N LEU A 10 -44.53 -19.99 16.10
CA LEU A 10 -43.48 -19.10 16.63
C LEU A 10 -42.68 -18.46 15.50
N LEU A 11 -42.18 -19.28 14.56
CA LEU A 11 -41.38 -18.80 13.43
C LEU A 11 -42.15 -17.79 12.57
N SER A 12 -43.45 -18.01 12.36
CA SER A 12 -44.28 -17.09 11.57
C SER A 12 -44.41 -15.69 12.19
N TYR A 13 -44.36 -15.58 13.53
CA TYR A 13 -44.35 -14.28 14.21
C TYR A 13 -42.97 -13.61 14.21
N VAL A 14 -41.91 -14.39 14.42
CA VAL A 14 -40.52 -13.89 14.40
C VAL A 14 -40.12 -13.35 13.02
N GLN A 15 -40.69 -13.88 11.94
CA GLN A 15 -40.42 -13.44 10.56
C GLN A 15 -41.07 -12.10 10.17
N ARG A 16 -41.90 -11.50 11.03
CA ARG A 16 -42.56 -10.21 10.75
C ARG A 16 -41.54 -9.07 10.67
N ARG A 17 -41.71 -8.21 9.64
CA ARG A 17 -40.91 -6.98 9.40
C ARG A 17 -41.65 -5.70 9.77
N ASP A 18 -42.94 -5.81 10.05
CA ASP A 18 -43.88 -4.74 10.38
C ASP A 18 -44.10 -4.56 11.90
N ALA A 19 -43.68 -5.54 12.71
CA ALA A 19 -43.84 -5.53 14.16
C ALA A 19 -42.66 -6.21 14.88
N VAL A 20 -42.30 -5.71 16.05
CA VAL A 20 -41.37 -6.36 16.99
C VAL A 20 -42.11 -7.50 17.71
N THR A 21 -41.52 -8.69 17.80
CA THR A 21 -42.11 -9.82 18.52
C THR A 21 -41.36 -10.12 19.81
N VAL A 22 -42.07 -10.19 20.93
CA VAL A 22 -41.53 -10.41 22.28
C VAL A 22 -42.10 -11.72 22.83
N ILE A 23 -41.24 -12.65 23.21
CA ILE A 23 -41.65 -13.99 23.67
C ILE A 23 -41.17 -14.24 25.09
N ASP A 24 -42.09 -14.48 26.02
CA ASP A 24 -41.85 -15.00 27.37
C ASP A 24 -41.82 -16.53 27.37
N PHE A 25 -40.66 -17.12 27.65
CA PHE A 25 -40.51 -18.56 27.85
C PHE A 25 -40.66 -18.91 29.34
N TYR A 26 -41.72 -19.65 29.67
CA TYR A 26 -42.16 -19.89 31.05
C TYR A 26 -42.57 -21.34 31.31
N ALA A 27 -42.79 -21.69 32.58
CA ALA A 27 -43.45 -22.94 33.00
C ALA A 27 -44.48 -22.67 34.10
N GLU A 28 -45.50 -23.53 34.23
CA GLU A 28 -46.60 -23.31 35.19
C GLU A 28 -46.16 -23.48 36.66
N TRP A 29 -45.15 -24.32 36.92
CA TRP A 29 -44.55 -24.56 38.25
C TRP A 29 -43.47 -23.54 38.65
N CYS A 30 -43.09 -22.63 37.75
CA CYS A 30 -41.99 -21.68 37.98
C CYS A 30 -42.45 -20.46 38.80
N GLY A 31 -42.07 -20.40 40.08
CA GLY A 31 -42.38 -19.29 40.99
C GLY A 31 -41.98 -17.90 40.46
N PRO A 32 -40.73 -17.68 40.01
CA PRO A 32 -40.32 -16.39 39.42
C PRO A 32 -41.12 -16.01 38.17
N CYS A 33 -41.49 -16.99 37.34
CA CYS A 33 -42.34 -16.78 36.16
C CYS A 33 -43.75 -16.31 36.55
N GLN A 34 -44.32 -16.84 37.65
CA GLN A 34 -45.61 -16.38 38.18
C GLN A 34 -45.53 -14.95 38.75
N GLN A 35 -44.41 -14.58 39.38
CA GLN A 35 -44.22 -13.24 39.97
C GLN A 35 -44.11 -12.13 38.92
N ILE A 36 -43.41 -12.38 37.80
CA ILE A 36 -43.19 -11.38 36.74
C ILE A 36 -44.38 -11.22 35.79
N ARG A 37 -45.17 -12.29 35.61
CA ARG A 37 -46.25 -12.35 34.62
C ARG A 37 -47.24 -11.17 34.68
N PRO A 38 -47.72 -10.67 35.84
CA PRO A 38 -48.61 -9.52 35.88
C PRO A 38 -47.96 -8.24 35.32
N GLN A 39 -46.66 -8.05 35.53
CA GLN A 39 -45.92 -6.90 35.02
C GLN A 39 -45.67 -7.02 33.51
N PHE A 40 -45.38 -8.23 33.02
CA PHE A 40 -45.28 -8.50 31.57
C PHE A 40 -46.63 -8.33 30.86
N GLU A 41 -47.73 -8.78 31.47
CA GLU A 41 -49.10 -8.54 30.98
C GLU A 41 -49.49 -7.05 31.01
N GLN A 42 -48.98 -6.26 31.97
CA GLN A 42 -49.15 -4.80 32.00
C GLN A 42 -48.33 -4.10 30.91
N MET A 43 -47.08 -4.52 30.69
CA MET A 43 -46.22 -4.01 29.61
C MET A 43 -46.84 -4.30 28.24
N ALA A 44 -47.41 -5.48 28.04
CA ALA A 44 -48.12 -5.85 26.81
C ALA A 44 -49.38 -5.01 26.52
N ARG A 45 -49.89 -4.22 27.48
CA ARG A 45 -51.01 -3.27 27.29
C ARG A 45 -50.54 -1.83 27.02
N TYR A 46 -49.25 -1.54 27.21
CA TYR A 46 -48.68 -0.21 27.01
C TYR A 46 -48.34 0.07 25.53
N TYR A 47 -47.97 -0.98 24.78
CA TYR A 47 -47.58 -0.89 23.38
C TYR A 47 -48.76 -1.12 22.42
N ASP A 48 -48.68 -0.51 21.23
CA ASP A 48 -49.62 -0.77 20.13
C ASP A 48 -49.49 -2.23 19.64
N PRO A 49 -50.56 -3.04 19.69
CA PRO A 49 -50.54 -4.43 19.24
C PRO A 49 -50.23 -4.62 17.75
N ASN A 50 -50.32 -3.55 16.93
CA ASN A 50 -49.91 -3.59 15.53
C ASN A 50 -48.39 -3.43 15.35
N ARG A 51 -47.69 -2.78 16.30
CA ARG A 51 -46.24 -2.54 16.26
C ARG A 51 -45.43 -3.46 17.17
N VAL A 52 -46.01 -3.97 18.27
CA VAL A 52 -45.34 -4.90 19.18
C VAL A 52 -46.25 -6.07 19.53
N LEU A 53 -45.79 -7.27 19.20
CA LEU A 53 -46.49 -8.53 19.41
C LEU A 53 -45.96 -9.23 20.67
N PHE A 54 -46.74 -9.24 21.73
CA PHE A 54 -46.41 -9.96 22.97
C PHE A 54 -46.97 -11.39 22.95
N ALA A 55 -46.09 -12.38 23.09
CA ALA A 55 -46.41 -13.80 23.13
C ALA A 55 -45.79 -14.49 24.35
N LYS A 56 -46.36 -15.64 24.73
CA LYS A 56 -45.84 -16.54 25.77
C LYS A 56 -45.69 -17.97 25.23
N CYS A 57 -44.62 -18.65 25.61
CA CYS A 57 -44.30 -20.00 25.20
C CYS A 57 -44.03 -20.88 26.44
N ASN A 58 -44.90 -21.85 26.68
CA ASN A 58 -44.70 -22.80 27.78
C ASN A 58 -43.62 -23.83 27.36
N VAL A 59 -42.51 -23.89 28.09
CA VAL A 59 -41.35 -24.74 27.75
C VAL A 59 -41.59 -26.23 27.93
N ASP A 60 -42.50 -26.64 28.84
CA ASP A 60 -42.87 -28.04 29.02
C ASP A 60 -43.70 -28.56 27.84
N ARG A 61 -44.59 -27.70 27.29
CA ARG A 61 -45.47 -28.02 26.16
C ARG A 61 -44.77 -27.83 24.79
N ASN A 62 -43.82 -26.91 24.69
CA ASN A 62 -43.12 -26.55 23.43
C ASN A 62 -41.59 -26.70 23.58
N ARG A 63 -41.12 -27.92 23.87
CA ARG A 63 -39.69 -28.20 24.09
C ARG A 63 -38.83 -27.96 22.85
N ASP A 64 -39.41 -28.14 21.66
CA ASP A 64 -38.84 -27.82 20.36
C ASP A 64 -38.56 -26.31 20.21
N CYS A 65 -39.49 -25.45 20.63
CA CYS A 65 -39.28 -24.00 20.70
C CYS A 65 -38.14 -23.64 21.65
N ALA A 66 -38.17 -24.14 22.89
CA ALA A 66 -37.14 -23.85 23.88
C ALA A 66 -35.73 -24.26 23.39
N SER A 67 -35.62 -25.46 22.81
CA SER A 67 -34.38 -25.97 22.20
C SER A 67 -33.91 -25.13 21.02
N ARG A 68 -34.80 -24.82 20.05
CA ARG A 68 -34.46 -24.02 18.86
C ARG A 68 -33.91 -22.64 19.19
N PHE A 69 -34.36 -22.03 20.28
CA PHE A 69 -33.92 -20.69 20.69
C PHE A 69 -32.86 -20.70 21.81
N GLY A 70 -32.39 -21.87 22.27
CA GLY A 70 -31.31 -21.98 23.25
C GLY A 70 -31.73 -21.59 24.67
N VAL A 71 -33.00 -21.79 25.03
CA VAL A 71 -33.54 -21.41 26.35
C VAL A 71 -33.17 -22.48 27.38
N SER A 72 -32.21 -22.14 28.25
CA SER A 72 -31.70 -23.01 29.33
C SER A 72 -32.23 -22.67 30.72
N THR A 73 -32.80 -21.47 30.91
CA THR A 73 -33.35 -20.97 32.18
C THR A 73 -34.71 -20.30 31.95
N ILE A 74 -35.54 -20.21 33.00
CA ILE A 74 -36.85 -19.56 32.94
C ILE A 74 -37.09 -18.68 34.19
N PRO A 75 -37.80 -17.53 34.08
CA PRO A 75 -38.33 -16.96 32.84
C PRO A 75 -37.20 -16.46 31.93
N THR A 76 -37.40 -16.55 30.62
CA THR A 76 -36.48 -15.96 29.62
C THR A 76 -37.30 -15.22 28.58
N PHE A 77 -36.96 -13.95 28.35
CA PHE A 77 -37.61 -13.11 27.36
C PHE A 77 -36.72 -12.96 26.13
N ILE A 78 -37.26 -13.16 24.94
CA ILE A 78 -36.54 -12.96 23.69
C ILE A 78 -37.28 -11.93 22.83
N VAL A 79 -36.55 -10.92 22.37
CA VAL A 79 -37.07 -9.87 21.47
C VAL A 79 -36.55 -10.14 20.06
N PHE A 80 -37.45 -10.11 19.09
CA PHE A 80 -37.18 -10.34 17.67
C PHE A 80 -37.71 -9.19 16.81
N TYR A 81 -37.01 -8.94 15.71
CA TYR A 81 -37.47 -8.06 14.65
C TYR A 81 -36.94 -8.57 13.31
N ALA A 82 -37.77 -8.59 12.27
CA ALA A 82 -37.37 -8.97 10.90
C ALA A 82 -36.63 -10.33 10.76
N ASN A 83 -37.01 -11.34 11.56
CA ASN A 83 -36.36 -12.65 11.71
C ASN A 83 -35.00 -12.65 12.44
N GLU A 84 -34.54 -11.50 12.93
CA GLU A 84 -33.33 -11.35 13.74
C GLU A 84 -33.67 -11.35 15.25
N ARG A 85 -32.75 -11.88 16.06
CA ARG A 85 -32.87 -11.92 17.53
C ARG A 85 -32.15 -10.71 18.14
N ILE A 86 -32.91 -9.69 18.51
CA ILE A 86 -32.40 -8.42 19.06
C ILE A 86 -31.81 -8.61 20.46
N THR A 87 -32.46 -9.39 21.34
CA THR A 87 -31.92 -9.69 22.66
C THR A 87 -32.46 -10.99 23.25
N THR A 88 -31.79 -11.52 24.28
CA THR A 88 -32.28 -12.59 25.15
C THR A 88 -31.99 -12.21 26.60
N VAL A 89 -33.06 -11.94 27.36
CA VAL A 89 -32.99 -11.57 28.78
C VAL A 89 -33.37 -12.78 29.60
N SER A 90 -32.39 -13.39 30.28
CA SER A 90 -32.63 -14.49 31.22
C SER A 90 -32.93 -13.91 32.61
N GLY A 91 -33.99 -14.38 33.25
CA GLY A 91 -34.45 -13.87 34.54
C GLY A 91 -35.40 -12.67 34.44
N GLY A 92 -35.70 -12.07 35.58
CA GLY A 92 -36.86 -11.21 35.78
C GLY A 92 -36.75 -9.74 35.35
N ASP A 93 -35.81 -9.36 34.48
CA ASP A 93 -35.54 -7.95 34.17
C ASP A 93 -36.40 -7.40 33.02
N LEU A 94 -37.61 -6.96 33.34
CA LEU A 94 -38.47 -6.27 32.37
C LEU A 94 -37.94 -4.88 31.95
N GLY A 95 -37.02 -4.27 32.69
CA GLY A 95 -36.43 -2.98 32.32
C GLY A 95 -35.58 -3.12 31.05
N THR A 96 -34.71 -4.13 31.03
CA THR A 96 -33.92 -4.49 29.85
C THR A 96 -34.81 -4.98 28.70
N VAL A 97 -35.87 -5.76 28.95
CA VAL A 97 -36.82 -6.16 27.90
C VAL A 97 -37.48 -4.94 27.28
N ARG A 98 -38.00 -4.00 28.09
CA ARG A 98 -38.64 -2.76 27.62
C ARG A 98 -37.71 -1.93 26.74
N ARG A 99 -36.49 -1.68 27.22
CA ARG A 99 -35.47 -0.92 26.47
C ARG A 99 -35.20 -1.52 25.08
N ASN A 100 -35.13 -2.85 24.98
CA ASN A 100 -34.87 -3.52 23.69
C ASN A 100 -36.10 -3.53 22.76
N ILE A 101 -37.32 -3.49 23.30
CA ILE A 101 -38.53 -3.24 22.51
C ILE A 101 -38.50 -1.84 21.91
N ASP A 102 -38.22 -0.82 22.74
CA ASP A 102 -38.18 0.58 22.29
C ASP A 102 -37.09 0.79 21.21
N LEU A 103 -35.92 0.16 21.36
CA LEU A 103 -34.86 0.17 20.35
C LEU A 103 -35.27 -0.54 19.04
N ALA A 104 -35.88 -1.72 19.12
CA ALA A 104 -36.31 -2.45 17.93
C ALA A 104 -37.50 -1.75 17.23
N MET A 105 -38.37 -1.05 17.97
CA MET A 105 -39.44 -0.24 17.38
C MET A 105 -38.93 0.94 16.55
N ALA A 106 -37.77 1.50 16.89
CA ALA A 106 -37.10 2.55 16.12
C ALA A 106 -36.48 2.02 14.81
N GLN A 107 -36.34 0.70 14.66
CA GLN A 107 -35.85 0.06 13.43
C GLN A 107 -36.97 -0.34 12.46
N ILE A 108 -38.25 -0.28 12.87
CA ILE A 108 -39.39 -0.51 11.96
C ILE A 108 -39.50 0.69 11.01
N PRO A 109 -39.32 0.53 9.68
CA PRO A 109 -39.63 1.60 8.75
C PRO A 109 -41.12 1.91 8.79
N GLU A 110 -41.51 3.18 8.84
CA GLU A 110 -42.92 3.57 8.69
C GLU A 110 -43.39 3.25 7.27
N THR A 111 -44.01 2.08 7.09
CA THR A 111 -44.43 1.62 5.77
C THR A 111 -45.62 2.41 5.24
N ALA A 112 -45.37 3.10 4.12
CA ALA A 112 -46.35 3.57 3.15
C ALA A 112 -47.26 4.76 3.55
N ALA A 113 -46.64 5.92 3.77
CA ALA A 113 -47.12 7.15 3.11
C ALA A 113 -46.45 7.26 1.72
N PRO A 114 -47.12 7.82 0.69
CA PRO A 114 -46.61 7.79 -0.68
C PRO A 114 -45.45 8.78 -0.92
N SER A 115 -44.41 8.30 -1.62
CA SER A 115 -43.30 9.06 -2.22
C SER A 115 -42.50 10.00 -1.30
N SER A 116 -41.42 9.47 -0.71
CA SER A 116 -40.42 10.21 0.09
C SER A 116 -39.74 11.37 -0.63
N ALA A 117 -39.75 11.41 -1.97
CA ALA A 117 -39.27 12.54 -2.76
C ALA A 117 -40.03 13.86 -2.46
N SER A 118 -41.33 13.79 -2.12
CA SER A 118 -42.08 14.99 -1.76
C SER A 118 -41.78 15.49 -0.34
N GLN A 119 -41.27 14.63 0.55
CA GLN A 119 -40.91 15.01 1.92
C GLN A 119 -39.54 15.68 2.01
N ALA A 120 -38.56 15.27 1.20
CA ALA A 120 -37.30 16.01 1.06
C ALA A 120 -37.54 17.40 0.43
N ALA A 121 -38.38 17.47 -0.60
CA ALA A 121 -38.80 18.74 -1.20
C ALA A 121 -39.61 19.61 -0.21
N ALA A 122 -40.49 19.02 0.60
CA ALA A 122 -41.24 19.73 1.64
C ALA A 122 -40.34 20.21 2.79
N ALA A 123 -39.33 19.43 3.17
CA ALA A 123 -38.32 19.86 4.14
C ALA A 123 -37.54 21.08 3.61
N HIS A 124 -37.05 21.02 2.36
CA HIS A 124 -36.42 22.17 1.69
C HIS A 124 -37.34 23.39 1.58
N SER A 125 -38.62 23.22 1.22
CA SER A 125 -39.55 24.36 1.14
C SER A 125 -39.93 24.92 2.52
N SER A 126 -39.93 24.09 3.57
CA SER A 126 -40.24 24.52 4.94
C SER A 126 -39.09 25.29 5.62
N LEU A 127 -37.87 25.19 5.10
CA LEU A 127 -36.70 25.86 5.65
C LEU A 127 -36.65 27.38 5.37
N GLN A 128 -37.47 27.91 4.45
CA GLN A 128 -37.40 29.32 4.06
C GLN A 128 -38.46 30.25 4.70
N GLU A 129 -39.62 29.74 5.12
CA GLU A 129 -40.67 30.59 5.72
C GLU A 129 -41.44 29.89 6.86
N THR A 130 -40.93 29.93 8.09
CA THR A 130 -41.76 29.99 9.31
C THR A 130 -40.96 30.55 10.49
N GLN A 131 -41.52 31.51 11.22
CA GLN A 131 -41.03 31.86 12.56
C GLN A 131 -41.40 30.71 13.51
N ASP A 132 -40.46 29.82 13.81
CA ASP A 132 -40.69 28.74 14.76
C ASP A 132 -40.85 29.32 16.18
N PRO A 133 -42.00 29.12 16.86
CA PRO A 133 -42.22 29.64 18.20
C PRO A 133 -41.24 29.04 19.23
N PHE A 134 -40.62 27.88 18.96
CA PHE A 134 -39.56 27.36 19.82
C PHE A 134 -38.26 28.14 19.63
N ALA A 135 -37.81 28.37 18.38
CA ALA A 135 -36.69 29.27 18.09
C ALA A 135 -36.88 30.68 18.69
N GLU A 136 -38.10 31.23 18.66
CA GLU A 136 -38.40 32.52 19.28
C GLU A 136 -38.19 32.50 20.81
N GLN A 137 -38.65 31.46 21.52
CA GLN A 137 -38.37 31.35 22.96
C GLN A 137 -36.89 31.17 23.25
N MET A 138 -36.16 30.42 22.41
CA MET A 138 -34.71 30.23 22.59
C MET A 138 -33.93 31.54 22.36
N LEU A 139 -34.34 32.41 21.43
CA LEU A 139 -33.80 33.77 21.30
C LEU A 139 -34.11 34.63 22.53
N ARG A 140 -35.34 34.59 23.04
CA ARG A 140 -35.73 35.32 24.27
C ARG A 140 -34.91 34.89 25.50
N ILE A 141 -34.49 33.62 25.59
CA ILE A 141 -33.55 33.16 26.63
C ILE A 141 -32.18 33.84 26.49
N VAL A 142 -31.65 33.99 25.27
CA VAL A 142 -30.39 34.73 25.03
C VAL A 142 -30.54 36.20 25.41
N GLU A 143 -31.64 36.84 25.03
CA GLU A 143 -31.94 38.23 25.42
C GLU A 143 -32.08 38.38 26.94
N ALA A 144 -32.75 37.44 27.62
CA ALA A 144 -32.89 37.43 29.08
C ALA A 144 -31.54 37.28 29.79
N LYS A 145 -30.66 36.38 29.31
CA LYS A 145 -29.27 36.24 29.78
C LYS A 145 -28.45 37.51 29.56
N SER A 146 -28.56 38.13 28.38
CA SER A 146 -27.87 39.38 28.04
C SER A 146 -28.31 40.55 28.93
N THR A 147 -29.62 40.67 29.17
CA THR A 147 -30.22 41.71 30.02
C THR A 147 -30.20 41.37 31.52
N LYS A 148 -29.75 40.18 31.91
CA LYS A 148 -29.73 39.63 33.28
C LYS A 148 -31.12 39.63 33.95
N ASN A 149 -32.16 39.24 33.20
CA ASN A 149 -33.53 39.13 33.70
C ASN A 149 -33.91 37.67 34.04
N PRO A 150 -33.82 37.23 35.30
CA PRO A 150 -34.01 35.84 35.69
C PRO A 150 -35.46 35.35 35.60
N ILE A 151 -36.44 36.27 35.59
CA ILE A 151 -37.86 35.92 35.46
C ILE A 151 -38.14 35.56 33.99
N LEU A 152 -37.75 36.44 33.07
CA LEU A 152 -37.88 36.19 31.63
C LEU A 152 -37.10 34.96 31.18
N GLU A 153 -35.89 34.75 31.71
CA GLU A 153 -35.09 33.56 31.46
C GLU A 153 -35.86 32.29 31.84
N LYS A 154 -36.44 32.26 33.05
CA LYS A 154 -37.20 31.10 33.51
C LYS A 154 -38.48 30.88 32.72
N ASP A 155 -39.28 31.92 32.51
CA ASP A 155 -40.56 31.82 31.80
C ASP A 155 -40.36 31.33 30.36
N SER A 156 -39.34 31.84 29.65
CA SER A 156 -39.00 31.36 28.30
C SER A 156 -38.37 29.97 28.30
N CYS A 157 -37.58 29.58 29.31
CA CYS A 157 -37.11 28.19 29.45
C CYS A 157 -38.26 27.21 29.72
N ASP A 158 -39.23 27.58 30.56
CA ASP A 158 -40.40 26.76 30.87
C ASP A 158 -41.34 26.63 29.67
N ALA A 159 -41.53 27.72 28.89
CA ALA A 159 -42.23 27.70 27.62
C ALA A 159 -41.51 26.85 26.56
N ALA A 160 -40.19 26.97 26.43
CA ALA A 160 -39.37 26.17 25.53
C ALA A 160 -39.44 24.67 25.87
N TYR A 161 -39.34 24.29 27.15
CA TYR A 161 -39.51 22.90 27.58
C TYR A 161 -40.94 22.38 27.33
N ALA A 162 -41.98 23.18 27.58
CA ALA A 162 -43.34 22.79 27.23
C ALA A 162 -43.53 22.59 25.70
N LEU A 163 -42.91 23.47 24.90
CA LEU A 163 -42.84 23.37 23.44
C LEU A 163 -41.96 22.22 22.93
N LEU A 164 -41.14 21.58 23.77
CA LEU A 164 -40.40 20.32 23.52
C LEU A 164 -41.15 19.07 24.00
N LYS A 165 -42.20 19.22 24.81
CA LYS A 165 -42.96 18.09 25.38
C LYS A 165 -44.29 17.81 24.66
N ALA A 166 -44.85 18.81 23.96
CA ALA A 166 -46.21 18.79 23.43
C ALA A 166 -46.42 18.08 22.06
N LYS A 167 -45.38 17.91 21.23
CA LYS A 167 -45.43 17.35 19.86
C LYS A 167 -44.51 16.10 19.75
N ALA A 168 -44.78 15.08 20.58
CA ALA A 168 -43.85 14.06 21.08
C ALA A 168 -42.78 13.36 20.17
N PRO A 169 -42.81 13.36 18.83
CA PRO A 169 -41.64 12.98 18.01
C PRO A 169 -41.01 14.20 17.28
N TYR A 170 -39.93 14.77 17.84
CA TYR A 170 -39.44 16.12 17.50
C TYR A 170 -38.28 16.22 16.47
N GLY A 171 -38.14 15.25 15.56
CA GLY A 171 -37.04 15.29 14.59
C GLY A 171 -37.11 16.45 13.59
N LEU A 172 -38.04 16.38 12.64
CA LEU A 172 -38.17 17.40 11.59
C LEU A 172 -38.47 18.80 12.12
N LEU A 173 -39.15 18.91 13.26
CA LEU A 173 -39.58 20.18 13.83
C LEU A 173 -38.46 20.97 14.50
N LEU A 174 -37.38 20.31 14.92
CA LEU A 174 -36.19 21.00 15.42
C LEU A 174 -35.24 21.44 14.31
N LEU A 175 -35.29 20.84 13.12
CA LEU A 175 -34.35 21.16 12.03
C LEU A 175 -34.26 22.66 11.68
N PRO A 176 -35.37 23.43 11.54
CA PRO A 176 -35.27 24.88 11.30
C PRO A 176 -34.62 25.65 12.46
N TYR A 177 -34.85 25.22 13.70
CA TYR A 177 -34.21 25.81 14.88
C TYR A 177 -32.71 25.47 14.95
N LEU A 178 -32.35 24.19 14.75
CA LEU A 178 -30.98 23.69 14.62
C LEU A 178 -30.20 24.42 13.50
N ALA A 179 -30.88 24.78 12.43
CA ALA A 179 -30.37 25.56 11.30
C ALA A 179 -30.20 27.07 11.59
N SER A 180 -30.79 27.59 12.66
CA SER A 180 -30.90 29.03 12.93
C SER A 180 -29.85 29.57 13.91
N ASP A 181 -29.67 30.90 13.92
CA ASP A 181 -28.86 31.60 14.93
C ASP A 181 -29.40 31.46 16.36
N ALA A 182 -30.65 31.03 16.54
CA ALA A 182 -31.23 30.77 17.85
C ALA A 182 -30.58 29.57 18.57
N PHE A 183 -29.96 28.63 17.83
CA PHE A 183 -29.19 27.53 18.42
C PHE A 183 -27.84 28.03 18.95
N SER A 184 -27.85 28.53 20.19
CA SER A 184 -26.65 29.02 20.88
C SER A 184 -26.36 28.20 22.14
N ALA A 185 -25.07 28.04 22.45
CA ALA A 185 -24.63 27.40 23.69
C ALA A 185 -25.23 28.05 24.96
N VAL A 186 -25.45 29.36 24.94
CA VAL A 186 -26.06 30.13 26.05
C VAL A 186 -27.52 29.74 26.27
N ALA A 187 -28.31 29.61 25.20
CA ALA A 187 -29.71 29.20 25.30
C ALA A 187 -29.85 27.73 25.71
N VAL A 188 -28.99 26.86 25.17
CA VAL A 188 -28.93 25.43 25.54
C VAL A 188 -28.54 25.27 27.02
N GLU A 189 -27.49 25.94 27.50
CA GLU A 189 -27.08 25.88 28.91
C GLU A 189 -28.17 26.37 29.86
N ALA A 190 -28.87 27.46 29.54
CA ALA A 190 -29.97 27.96 30.35
C ALA A 190 -31.16 26.97 30.40
N LEU A 191 -31.54 26.41 29.25
CA LEU A 191 -32.63 25.43 29.15
C LEU A 191 -32.30 24.14 29.94
N PHE A 192 -31.11 23.58 29.75
CA PHE A 192 -30.70 22.36 30.46
C PHE A 192 -30.49 22.62 31.96
N ALA A 193 -29.94 23.77 32.36
CA ALA A 193 -29.87 24.15 33.78
C ALA A 193 -31.26 24.24 34.44
N ASN A 194 -32.28 24.72 33.70
CA ASN A 194 -33.66 24.72 34.20
C ASN A 194 -34.21 23.28 34.33
N ILE A 195 -34.00 22.42 33.32
CA ILE A 195 -34.41 20.99 33.36
C ILE A 195 -33.78 20.27 34.55
N ALA A 196 -32.47 20.43 34.77
CA ALA A 196 -31.73 19.85 35.91
C ALA A 196 -32.30 20.23 37.29
N SER A 197 -32.99 21.37 37.38
CA SER A 197 -33.59 21.92 38.60
C SER A 197 -35.01 21.40 38.91
N ARG A 198 -35.63 20.68 37.96
CA ARG A 198 -36.99 20.14 38.09
C ARG A 198 -37.04 18.91 38.99
N ALA A 199 -38.23 18.59 39.48
CA ALA A 199 -38.46 17.49 40.42
C ALA A 199 -39.09 16.26 39.75
N GLY A 200 -38.76 15.06 40.25
CA GLY A 200 -39.32 13.80 39.77
C GLY A 200 -38.67 13.30 38.47
N VAL A 201 -39.46 12.63 37.62
CA VAL A 201 -38.98 11.98 36.39
C VAL A 201 -38.43 13.00 35.38
N GLU A 202 -39.01 14.20 35.32
CA GLU A 202 -38.62 15.27 34.37
C GLU A 202 -37.16 15.72 34.51
N ARG A 203 -36.52 15.44 35.66
CA ARG A 203 -35.12 15.77 35.92
C ARG A 203 -34.15 14.93 35.06
N ASN A 204 -34.59 13.78 34.56
CA ASN A 204 -33.78 12.89 33.74
C ASN A 204 -34.06 13.04 32.23
N ASP A 205 -34.91 14.00 31.83
CA ASP A 205 -35.27 14.19 30.42
C ASP A 205 -34.09 14.64 29.54
N GLU A 206 -32.99 15.13 30.14
CA GLU A 206 -31.77 15.56 29.45
C GLU A 206 -31.17 14.47 28.55
N GLU A 207 -31.11 13.22 29.03
CA GLU A 207 -30.60 12.07 28.26
C GLU A 207 -31.54 11.72 27.11
N HIS A 208 -32.85 11.81 27.32
CA HIS A 208 -33.82 11.54 26.26
C HIS A 208 -33.74 12.60 25.15
N LEU A 209 -33.68 13.89 25.52
CA LEU A 209 -33.58 15.01 24.59
C LEU A 209 -32.29 14.96 23.77
N ILE A 210 -31.13 14.73 24.40
CA ILE A 210 -29.85 14.62 23.69
C ILE A 210 -29.85 13.41 22.75
N ASN A 211 -30.33 12.26 23.20
CA ASN A 211 -30.43 11.07 22.33
C ASN A 211 -31.38 11.27 21.15
N GLN A 212 -32.50 11.98 21.30
CA GLN A 212 -33.36 12.35 20.16
C GLN A 212 -32.60 13.27 19.19
N VAL A 213 -31.99 14.36 19.66
CA VAL A 213 -31.24 15.29 18.78
C VAL A 213 -30.14 14.56 18.02
N LEU A 214 -29.35 13.71 18.70
CA LEU A 214 -28.30 12.92 18.05
C LEU A 214 -28.86 11.93 17.02
N SER A 215 -29.96 11.23 17.34
CA SER A 215 -30.63 10.33 16.39
C SER A 215 -31.10 11.06 15.14
N HIS A 216 -31.64 12.28 15.28
CA HIS A 216 -32.11 13.08 14.16
C HIS A 216 -30.99 13.73 13.36
N VAL A 217 -29.87 14.11 13.99
CA VAL A 217 -28.64 14.53 13.28
C VAL A 217 -28.10 13.38 12.43
N ILE A 218 -28.05 12.15 12.96
CA ILE A 218 -27.63 10.95 12.22
C ILE A 218 -28.60 10.67 11.06
N GLN A 219 -29.91 10.66 11.30
CA GLN A 219 -30.91 10.47 10.26
C GLN A 219 -30.77 11.50 9.14
N LEU A 220 -30.61 12.79 9.46
CA LEU A 220 -30.41 13.82 8.45
C LEU A 220 -29.08 13.61 7.69
N ALA A 221 -27.99 13.30 8.39
CA ALA A 221 -26.69 13.01 7.77
C ALA A 221 -26.77 11.83 6.77
N THR A 222 -27.58 10.80 7.03
CA THR A 222 -27.80 9.71 6.07
C THR A 222 -28.66 10.06 4.85
N LEU A 223 -29.34 11.22 4.88
CA LEU A 223 -30.28 11.69 3.85
C LEU A 223 -29.73 12.84 2.98
N ILE A 224 -28.60 13.45 3.36
CA ILE A 224 -27.98 14.57 2.66
C ILE A 224 -26.72 14.13 1.89
N SER A 225 -26.25 15.00 0.99
CA SER A 225 -25.11 14.80 0.10
C SER A 225 -24.13 15.98 0.17
N TRP A 226 -23.02 15.92 -0.57
CA TRP A 226 -22.16 17.09 -0.82
C TRP A 226 -22.88 18.27 -1.49
N GLY A 227 -24.04 18.07 -2.12
CA GLY A 227 -24.88 19.19 -2.60
C GLY A 227 -25.47 20.05 -1.48
N ASP A 228 -25.53 19.53 -0.25
CA ASP A 228 -26.29 20.08 0.87
C ASP A 228 -25.40 20.72 1.94
N MET A 229 -24.22 21.21 1.56
CA MET A 229 -23.16 21.61 2.50
C MET A 229 -23.52 22.72 3.48
N ASP A 230 -24.53 23.55 3.19
CA ASP A 230 -25.05 24.52 4.18
C ASP A 230 -25.81 23.84 5.33
N ILE A 231 -26.51 22.74 5.06
CA ILE A 231 -27.11 21.88 6.09
C ILE A 231 -26.01 21.17 6.89
N VAL A 232 -24.95 20.68 6.23
CA VAL A 232 -23.79 20.07 6.91
C VAL A 232 -23.10 21.05 7.87
N LYS A 233 -22.94 22.32 7.47
CA LYS A 233 -22.41 23.40 8.33
C LYS A 233 -23.32 23.65 9.55
N GLN A 234 -24.63 23.65 9.36
CA GLN A 234 -25.61 23.79 10.44
C GLN A 234 -25.53 22.62 11.43
N LEU A 235 -25.49 21.37 10.96
CA LEU A 235 -25.30 20.19 11.82
C LEU A 235 -24.04 20.30 12.67
N HIS A 236 -22.90 20.71 12.07
CA HIS A 236 -21.66 20.93 12.82
C HIS A 236 -21.78 22.03 13.88
N ARG A 237 -22.48 23.13 13.57
CA ARG A 237 -22.72 24.24 14.53
C ARG A 237 -23.55 23.78 15.74
N VAL A 238 -24.57 22.96 15.52
CA VAL A 238 -25.39 22.34 16.58
C VAL A 238 -24.51 21.52 17.50
N LEU A 239 -23.71 20.61 16.95
CA LEU A 239 -22.85 19.73 17.74
C LEU A 239 -21.77 20.50 18.50
N LEU A 240 -21.16 21.52 17.90
CA LEU A 240 -20.20 22.39 18.58
C LEU A 240 -20.86 23.18 19.73
N SER A 241 -22.12 23.63 19.56
CA SER A 241 -22.87 24.30 20.63
C SER A 241 -23.27 23.33 21.75
N LEU A 242 -23.61 22.07 21.43
CA LEU A 242 -23.82 21.00 22.42
C LEU A 242 -22.53 20.63 23.17
N LEU A 243 -21.36 20.67 22.51
CA LEU A 243 -20.07 20.43 23.16
C LEU A 243 -19.60 21.60 24.02
N ALA A 244 -20.06 22.83 23.74
CA ALA A 244 -19.72 24.01 24.53
C ALA A 244 -20.42 24.04 25.90
N CYS A 245 -21.61 23.44 26.05
CA CYS A 245 -22.33 23.37 27.31
C CYS A 245 -21.79 22.24 28.21
N GLN A 246 -21.54 22.52 29.50
CA GLN A 246 -20.92 21.55 30.40
C GLN A 246 -21.87 20.42 30.84
N GLN A 247 -23.18 20.67 30.91
CA GLN A 247 -24.18 19.68 31.33
C GLN A 247 -24.36 18.59 30.25
N THR A 248 -24.49 19.02 29.00
CA THR A 248 -24.69 18.15 27.84
C THR A 248 -23.48 17.25 27.55
N GLN A 249 -22.25 17.69 27.87
CA GLN A 249 -21.01 16.92 27.62
C GLN A 249 -21.01 15.51 28.23
N SER A 250 -21.47 15.35 29.49
CA SER A 250 -21.45 14.04 30.16
C SER A 250 -22.45 13.07 29.53
N VAL A 251 -23.62 13.59 29.16
CA VAL A 251 -24.73 12.83 28.58
C VAL A 251 -24.45 12.47 27.11
N LEU A 252 -23.83 13.37 26.34
CA LEU A 252 -23.41 13.11 24.96
C LEU A 252 -22.39 11.95 24.88
N MET A 253 -21.52 11.81 25.88
CA MET A 253 -20.56 10.69 25.98
C MET A 253 -21.19 9.38 26.44
N ALA A 254 -22.25 9.43 27.25
CA ALA A 254 -23.01 8.25 27.65
C ALA A 254 -23.95 7.75 26.53
N SER A 255 -24.17 8.55 25.48
CA SER A 255 -25.06 8.23 24.38
C SER A 255 -24.61 6.99 23.59
N PRO A 256 -25.51 6.04 23.29
CA PRO A 256 -25.21 4.92 22.38
C PRO A 256 -24.95 5.40 20.94
N PHE A 257 -25.30 6.64 20.59
CA PHE A 257 -24.98 7.22 19.29
C PHE A 257 -23.53 7.73 19.18
N PHE A 258 -22.81 7.83 20.31
CA PHE A 258 -21.40 8.22 20.33
C PHE A 258 -20.47 7.03 20.54
N THR A 259 -20.75 6.15 21.52
CA THR A 259 -20.02 4.88 21.68
C THR A 259 -20.98 3.71 21.86
N ASN A 260 -20.86 2.71 20.98
CA ASN A 260 -21.68 1.50 21.03
C ASN A 260 -20.81 0.25 20.85
N VAL A 261 -20.78 -0.59 21.89
CA VAL A 261 -20.00 -1.84 21.92
C VAL A 261 -20.59 -2.92 21.00
N PHE A 262 -21.87 -2.81 20.63
CA PHE A 262 -22.56 -3.77 19.77
C PHE A 262 -22.31 -3.57 18.26
N ILE A 263 -21.49 -2.58 17.88
CA ILE A 263 -21.13 -2.35 16.48
C ILE A 263 -20.01 -3.32 16.07
N THR A 264 -20.33 -4.19 15.11
CA THR A 264 -19.45 -5.27 14.66
C THR A 264 -18.88 -5.05 13.26
N THR A 265 -19.36 -4.06 12.51
CA THR A 265 -18.89 -3.78 11.13
C THR A 265 -18.68 -2.29 10.85
N GLY A 266 -17.83 -1.95 9.87
CA GLY A 266 -17.60 -0.57 9.43
C GLY A 266 -18.84 0.09 8.83
N ALA A 267 -19.63 -0.65 8.04
CA ALA A 267 -20.88 -0.14 7.46
C ALA A 267 -21.94 0.18 8.53
N GLN A 268 -21.98 -0.57 9.63
CA GLN A 268 -22.83 -0.24 10.78
C GLN A 268 -22.33 1.02 11.49
N LEU A 269 -21.01 1.14 11.71
CA LEU A 269 -20.41 2.31 12.36
C LEU A 269 -20.75 3.61 11.61
N GLU A 270 -20.57 3.61 10.30
CA GLU A 270 -20.85 4.74 9.41
C GLU A 270 -22.33 5.18 9.45
N ARG A 271 -23.28 4.24 9.51
CA ARG A 271 -24.72 4.55 9.44
C ARG A 271 -25.40 4.77 10.80
N THR A 272 -24.81 4.33 11.91
CA THR A 272 -25.49 4.30 13.22
C THR A 272 -24.86 5.19 14.29
N THR A 273 -23.69 5.78 14.02
CA THR A 273 -22.98 6.64 14.98
C THR A 273 -22.84 8.07 14.47
N LEU A 274 -22.71 9.01 15.41
CA LEU A 274 -22.63 10.43 15.12
C LEU A 274 -21.43 10.79 14.22
N LEU A 275 -20.24 10.35 14.60
CA LEU A 275 -19.02 10.61 13.82
C LEU A 275 -19.01 9.78 12.54
N GLY A 276 -19.57 8.56 12.55
CA GLY A 276 -19.76 7.72 11.38
C GLY A 276 -20.52 8.44 10.27
N ALA A 277 -21.71 8.95 10.60
CA ALA A 277 -22.61 9.55 9.62
C ALA A 277 -22.05 10.87 9.04
N LEU A 278 -21.25 11.62 9.82
CA LEU A 278 -20.59 12.85 9.36
C LEU A 278 -19.34 12.59 8.52
N PHE A 279 -18.59 11.53 8.82
CA PHE A 279 -17.38 11.18 8.06
C PHE A 279 -17.72 10.50 6.74
N GLY A 280 -18.79 9.70 6.70
CA GLY A 280 -19.27 9.01 5.49
C GLY A 280 -20.07 9.88 4.51
N LEU A 281 -20.22 11.19 4.75
CA LEU A 281 -20.90 12.10 3.82
C LEU A 281 -20.22 12.06 2.45
N GLY A 282 -20.99 11.70 1.43
CA GLY A 282 -20.53 11.46 0.06
C GLY A 282 -21.32 12.26 -1.00
N PRO A 283 -21.05 12.00 -2.29
CA PRO A 283 -21.72 12.69 -3.40
C PRO A 283 -23.20 12.32 -3.56
N LYS A 284 -23.68 11.27 -2.87
CA LYS A 284 -25.08 10.86 -2.81
C LYS A 284 -25.48 10.50 -1.38
N PRO A 285 -26.77 10.60 -1.01
CA PRO A 285 -27.25 10.19 0.30
C PRO A 285 -27.04 8.69 0.58
N MET A 286 -26.62 8.36 1.81
CA MET A 286 -26.45 6.97 2.26
C MET A 286 -27.74 6.14 2.17
N ALA A 287 -28.90 6.79 2.26
CA ALA A 287 -30.21 6.15 2.13
C ALA A 287 -30.56 5.71 0.69
N GLU A 288 -29.98 6.38 -0.33
CA GLU A 288 -30.15 6.00 -1.75
C GLU A 288 -29.11 4.97 -2.19
N ALA A 289 -27.95 4.91 -1.52
CA ALA A 289 -26.95 3.86 -1.66
C ALA A 289 -27.50 2.51 -1.13
N ALA A 290 -28.21 1.82 -2.01
CA ALA A 290 -28.85 0.53 -1.76
C ALA A 290 -27.90 -0.43 -1.03
N ALA A 291 -28.36 -0.99 0.09
CA ALA A 291 -27.53 -1.83 0.96
C ALA A 291 -26.94 -3.02 0.20
N TYR A 292 -25.61 -3.01 0.03
CA TYR A 292 -24.79 -4.11 -0.53
C TYR A 292 -25.40 -4.78 -1.78
N ALA A 293 -25.68 -3.97 -2.82
CA ALA A 293 -25.86 -4.50 -4.16
C ALA A 293 -24.46 -4.69 -4.81
N PRO A 294 -24.05 -5.92 -5.21
CA PRO A 294 -22.67 -6.19 -5.65
C PRO A 294 -22.22 -5.43 -6.92
N ASN A 295 -23.16 -4.84 -7.68
CA ASN A 295 -22.86 -3.98 -8.84
C ASN A 295 -23.30 -2.51 -8.61
N GLY A 296 -23.72 -2.16 -7.39
CA GLY A 296 -24.33 -0.86 -7.08
C GLY A 296 -23.34 0.30 -7.03
N ASP A 297 -22.13 0.07 -6.51
CA ASP A 297 -21.08 1.10 -6.45
C ASP A 297 -20.51 1.42 -7.82
N TRP A 298 -20.28 0.41 -8.67
CA TRP A 298 -19.83 0.61 -10.06
C TRP A 298 -20.75 1.61 -10.81
N LEU A 299 -22.05 1.38 -10.77
CA LEU A 299 -23.04 2.28 -11.41
C LEU A 299 -23.02 3.69 -10.79
N GLN A 300 -22.74 3.84 -9.50
CA GLN A 300 -22.64 5.17 -8.88
C GLN A 300 -21.40 5.93 -9.37
N ILE A 301 -20.25 5.26 -9.46
CA ILE A 301 -18.97 5.86 -9.89
C ILE A 301 -19.03 6.26 -11.37
N LEU A 302 -19.59 5.41 -12.25
CA LEU A 302 -19.83 5.76 -13.65
C LEU A 302 -20.79 6.95 -13.83
N ASN A 303 -21.74 7.16 -12.91
CA ASN A 303 -22.62 8.32 -12.95
C ASN A 303 -21.90 9.62 -12.51
N LEU A 304 -20.82 9.53 -11.74
CA LEU A 304 -19.98 10.68 -11.36
C LEU A 304 -18.99 11.04 -12.49
N PHE A 305 -18.45 10.04 -13.18
CA PHE A 305 -17.53 10.20 -14.30
C PHE A 305 -18.06 9.52 -15.58
N PRO A 306 -19.14 10.05 -16.19
CA PRO A 306 -19.73 9.45 -17.38
C PRO A 306 -18.72 9.46 -18.55
N PRO A 307 -18.54 8.33 -19.27
CA PRO A 307 -17.48 8.18 -20.27
C PRO A 307 -17.65 9.10 -21.50
N GLU A 308 -18.87 9.61 -21.72
CA GLU A 308 -19.21 10.57 -22.77
C GLU A 308 -18.66 11.99 -22.51
N LYS A 309 -18.36 12.35 -21.26
CA LYS A 309 -18.05 13.73 -20.81
C LYS A 309 -16.62 13.88 -20.28
N LYS A 310 -15.62 13.33 -20.99
CA LYS A 310 -14.21 13.34 -20.55
C LYS A 310 -13.65 14.75 -20.28
N GLU A 311 -14.16 15.77 -20.97
CA GLU A 311 -13.78 17.18 -20.75
C GLU A 311 -14.23 17.73 -19.37
N GLU A 312 -15.29 17.16 -18.78
CA GLU A 312 -15.82 17.59 -17.47
C GLU A 312 -15.12 16.86 -16.29
N HIS A 313 -14.43 15.75 -16.54
CA HIS A 313 -13.87 14.87 -15.49
C HIS A 313 -12.93 15.62 -14.54
N GLN A 314 -12.01 16.45 -15.06
CA GLN A 314 -11.08 17.23 -14.25
C GLN A 314 -11.78 18.29 -13.37
N HIS A 315 -12.90 18.87 -13.84
CA HIS A 315 -13.72 19.77 -13.03
C HIS A 315 -14.43 19.00 -11.90
N THR A 316 -14.92 17.78 -12.17
CA THR A 316 -15.47 16.90 -11.13
C THR A 316 -14.42 16.55 -10.09
N VAL A 317 -13.21 16.12 -10.48
CA VAL A 317 -12.08 15.84 -9.58
C VAL A 317 -11.81 17.03 -8.64
N TYR A 318 -11.65 18.24 -9.20
CA TYR A 318 -11.44 19.45 -8.40
C TYR A 318 -12.60 19.75 -7.44
N THR A 319 -13.85 19.52 -7.87
CA THR A 319 -15.05 19.72 -7.03
C THR A 319 -15.01 18.78 -5.82
N ILE A 320 -14.73 17.49 -6.03
CA ILE A 320 -14.59 16.50 -4.95
C ILE A 320 -13.51 16.93 -3.95
N GLN A 321 -12.36 17.40 -4.44
CA GLN A 321 -11.26 17.86 -3.59
C GLN A 321 -11.65 19.05 -2.69
N GLN A 322 -12.45 19.99 -3.18
CA GLN A 322 -12.90 21.14 -2.37
C GLN A 322 -13.95 20.73 -1.32
N GLU A 323 -14.86 19.82 -1.64
CA GLU A 323 -15.86 19.35 -0.69
C GLU A 323 -15.23 18.49 0.41
N MET A 324 -14.35 17.54 0.05
CA MET A 324 -13.60 16.73 1.02
C MET A 324 -12.77 17.60 1.97
N LYS A 325 -12.08 18.62 1.45
CA LYS A 325 -11.34 19.63 2.22
C LYS A 325 -12.24 20.44 3.17
N THR A 326 -13.41 20.87 2.71
CA THR A 326 -14.33 21.66 3.53
C THR A 326 -14.93 20.81 4.65
N LEU A 327 -15.33 19.58 4.35
CA LEU A 327 -15.83 18.60 5.31
C LEU A 327 -14.76 18.22 6.35
N ALA A 328 -13.52 17.97 5.93
CA ALA A 328 -12.41 17.64 6.82
C ALA A 328 -12.15 18.76 7.84
N LYS A 329 -12.16 20.03 7.42
CA LYS A 329 -12.00 21.19 8.33
C LYS A 329 -13.12 21.31 9.37
N MET A 330 -14.33 20.89 9.05
CA MET A 330 -15.45 20.86 10.01
C MET A 330 -15.33 19.69 10.99
N ASN A 331 -15.04 18.49 10.47
CA ASN A 331 -14.82 17.27 11.25
C ASN A 331 -13.64 17.43 12.23
N VAL A 332 -12.52 18.01 11.79
CA VAL A 332 -11.35 18.32 12.65
C VAL A 332 -11.76 19.20 13.83
N ARG A 333 -12.51 20.29 13.60
CA ARG A 333 -12.96 21.19 14.69
C ARG A 333 -13.85 20.46 15.70
N LEU A 334 -14.74 19.59 15.22
CA LEU A 334 -15.63 18.79 16.06
C LEU A 334 -14.84 17.82 16.96
N VAL A 335 -13.92 17.04 16.38
CA VAL A 335 -13.10 16.08 17.14
C VAL A 335 -12.07 16.78 18.04
N GLN A 336 -11.51 17.92 17.62
CA GLN A 336 -10.71 18.78 18.52
C GLN A 336 -11.52 19.25 19.74
N GLY A 337 -12.81 19.58 19.56
CA GLY A 337 -13.71 19.91 20.67
C GLY A 337 -13.86 18.75 21.65
N LEU A 338 -14.16 17.56 21.14
CA LEU A 338 -14.27 16.31 21.92
C LEU A 338 -12.98 15.99 22.70
N LEU A 339 -11.81 16.03 22.05
CA LEU A 339 -10.53 15.71 22.68
C LEU A 339 -10.08 16.73 23.75
N ARG A 340 -10.55 17.98 23.68
CA ARG A 340 -10.29 18.99 24.71
C ARG A 340 -10.99 18.65 26.02
N ILE A 341 -12.20 18.09 25.96
CA ILE A 341 -13.03 17.72 27.12
C ILE A 341 -12.42 16.48 27.83
N LYS A 342 -12.09 16.63 29.12
CA LYS A 342 -11.36 15.59 29.89
C LYS A 342 -12.12 14.25 29.99
N THR A 343 -13.45 14.30 30.12
CA THR A 343 -14.33 13.13 30.24
C THR A 343 -14.57 12.43 28.91
N ALA A 344 -14.53 13.18 27.80
CA ALA A 344 -14.80 12.67 26.45
C ALA A 344 -13.56 12.07 25.77
N ARG A 345 -12.37 12.55 26.11
CA ARG A 345 -11.13 12.27 25.39
C ARG A 345 -10.83 10.78 25.18
N ASP A 346 -10.87 9.99 26.25
CA ASP A 346 -10.57 8.55 26.18
C ASP A 346 -11.62 7.79 25.34
N ALA A 347 -12.90 8.06 25.54
CA ALA A 347 -13.99 7.50 24.73
C ALA A 347 -13.86 7.87 23.24
N THR A 348 -13.47 9.11 22.94
CA THR A 348 -13.25 9.61 21.57
C THR A 348 -12.06 8.90 20.91
N LEU A 349 -10.94 8.75 21.62
CA LEU A 349 -9.78 8.01 21.11
C LEU A 349 -10.13 6.53 20.85
N ARG A 350 -10.81 5.87 21.80
CA ARG A 350 -11.29 4.48 21.63
C ARG A 350 -12.24 4.32 20.46
N TYR A 351 -13.15 5.27 20.24
CA TYR A 351 -14.04 5.27 19.08
C TYR A 351 -13.23 5.29 17.77
N LEU A 352 -12.25 6.19 17.65
CA LEU A 352 -11.39 6.30 16.46
C LEU A 352 -10.55 5.04 16.24
N GLY A 353 -10.01 4.46 17.31
CA GLY A 353 -9.28 3.18 17.26
C GLY A 353 -10.16 2.01 16.84
N ARG A 354 -11.40 1.93 17.36
CA ARG A 354 -12.39 0.93 16.95
C ARG A 354 -12.86 1.12 15.51
N ALA A 355 -12.95 2.36 15.03
CA ALA A 355 -13.29 2.66 13.63
C ALA A 355 -12.22 2.16 12.66
N LEU A 356 -10.93 2.28 13.00
CA LEU A 356 -9.84 1.67 12.23
C LEU A 356 -9.88 0.14 12.31
N GLN A 357 -10.09 -0.43 13.51
CA GLN A 357 -10.17 -1.88 13.69
C GLN A 357 -11.32 -2.52 12.88
N LEU A 358 -12.47 -1.85 12.78
CA LEU A 358 -13.63 -2.32 12.00
C LEU A 358 -13.43 -2.24 10.49
N ASN A 359 -12.31 -1.66 10.04
CA ASN A 359 -11.95 -1.42 8.65
C ASN A 359 -10.59 -2.03 8.29
N GLU A 360 -10.06 -2.97 9.09
CA GLU A 360 -8.80 -3.68 8.79
C GLU A 360 -8.89 -4.54 7.52
N ASP A 361 -10.11 -4.92 7.12
CA ASP A 361 -10.39 -5.67 5.89
C ASP A 361 -10.00 -4.91 4.61
N TYR A 362 -9.76 -3.59 4.65
CA TYR A 362 -9.17 -2.85 3.53
C TYR A 362 -7.77 -3.34 3.12
N LEU A 363 -7.04 -4.01 4.02
CA LEU A 363 -5.74 -4.63 3.70
C LEU A 363 -5.87 -5.92 2.87
N LYS A 364 -7.09 -6.42 2.66
CA LYS A 364 -7.34 -7.61 1.82
C LYS A 364 -7.41 -7.20 0.36
N THR A 365 -6.75 -7.97 -0.51
CA THR A 365 -6.77 -7.84 -1.98
C THR A 365 -8.18 -7.90 -2.58
N MET A 366 -9.13 -8.57 -1.91
CA MET A 366 -10.54 -8.66 -2.30
C MET A 366 -11.44 -8.29 -1.11
N HIS A 367 -11.78 -7.01 -0.98
CA HIS A 367 -12.57 -6.49 0.15
C HIS A 367 -13.96 -5.93 -0.24
N HIS A 368 -14.32 -5.90 -1.53
CA HIS A 368 -15.59 -5.31 -2.01
C HIS A 368 -16.86 -5.94 -1.41
N ASP A 369 -16.84 -7.22 -1.05
CA ASP A 369 -17.94 -7.93 -0.36
C ASP A 369 -17.89 -7.79 1.18
N SER A 370 -16.88 -7.13 1.73
CA SER A 370 -16.70 -6.99 3.19
C SER A 370 -17.57 -5.86 3.76
N PRO A 371 -18.09 -5.99 5.01
CA PRO A 371 -19.02 -5.03 5.59
C PRO A 371 -18.32 -3.76 6.15
N ILE A 372 -17.33 -3.24 5.43
CA ILE A 372 -16.50 -2.07 5.78
C ILE A 372 -17.22 -0.74 5.55
N SER A 373 -16.66 0.34 6.09
CA SER A 373 -17.10 1.72 5.83
C SER A 373 -16.74 2.17 4.40
N SER A 374 -17.31 3.25 3.93
CA SER A 374 -17.03 3.81 2.59
C SER A 374 -15.62 4.43 2.47
N ARG A 375 -15.14 4.57 1.23
CA ARG A 375 -13.90 5.30 0.91
C ARG A 375 -13.96 6.77 1.36
N TYR A 376 -15.13 7.40 1.31
CA TYR A 376 -15.36 8.76 1.81
C TYR A 376 -15.09 8.83 3.32
N PHE A 377 -15.65 7.89 4.09
CA PHE A 377 -15.42 7.74 5.52
C PHE A 377 -13.93 7.57 5.84
N MET A 378 -13.22 6.70 5.11
CA MET A 378 -11.79 6.43 5.38
C MET A 378 -10.90 7.64 5.11
N VAL A 379 -11.10 8.36 4.00
CA VAL A 379 -10.33 9.58 3.72
C VAL A 379 -10.64 10.69 4.73
N GLN A 380 -11.91 10.87 5.13
CA GLN A 380 -12.28 11.81 6.20
C GLN A 380 -11.62 11.43 7.54
N LEU A 381 -11.68 10.17 7.94
CA LEU A 381 -11.07 9.66 9.17
C LEU A 381 -9.55 9.88 9.16
N GLN A 382 -8.87 9.57 8.06
CA GLN A 382 -7.44 9.81 7.87
C GLN A 382 -7.10 11.30 7.98
N SER A 383 -7.77 12.17 7.20
CA SER A 383 -7.52 13.61 7.21
C SER A 383 -7.73 14.22 8.59
N VAL A 384 -8.78 13.80 9.30
CA VAL A 384 -9.04 14.25 10.67
C VAL A 384 -7.93 13.81 11.63
N LEU A 385 -7.47 12.56 11.55
CA LEU A 385 -6.42 12.05 12.44
C LEU A 385 -5.05 12.69 12.19
N ILE A 386 -4.69 12.95 10.93
CA ILE A 386 -3.47 13.67 10.54
C ILE A 386 -3.48 15.10 11.11
N GLU A 387 -4.53 15.87 10.84
CA GLU A 387 -4.70 17.25 11.35
C GLU A 387 -4.75 17.35 12.89
N LEU A 388 -5.13 16.26 13.56
CA LEU A 388 -5.07 16.14 15.03
C LEU A 388 -3.67 15.79 15.55
N ALA A 389 -2.84 15.13 14.74
CA ALA A 389 -1.50 14.69 15.11
C ALA A 389 -0.42 15.76 14.81
N LEU A 390 -0.52 16.53 13.73
CA LEU A 390 0.46 17.57 13.37
C LEU A 390 0.79 18.56 14.50
N PRO A 391 -0.18 19.06 15.31
CA PRO A 391 0.12 19.97 16.42
C PRO A 391 0.97 19.38 17.56
N ILE A 392 1.28 18.07 17.54
CA ILE A 392 2.18 17.41 18.49
C ILE A 392 3.62 17.87 18.26
N PHE A 393 4.01 18.04 16.99
CA PHE A 393 5.39 18.29 16.58
C PHE A 393 5.75 19.78 16.53
N GLN A 394 4.76 20.66 16.65
CA GLN A 394 4.98 22.12 16.64
C GLN A 394 5.70 22.58 17.90
N VAL A 395 6.93 23.08 17.71
CA VAL A 395 7.80 23.59 18.77
C VAL A 395 7.12 24.75 19.50
N ARG A 396 6.63 24.49 20.72
CA ARG A 396 6.24 25.58 21.63
C ARG A 396 7.50 26.30 22.07
N ALA A 397 7.75 27.47 21.46
CA ALA A 397 8.78 28.39 21.90
C ALA A 397 8.68 28.62 23.42
N SER A 398 9.60 28.01 24.17
CA SER A 398 9.71 28.20 25.61
C SER A 398 9.88 29.69 25.90
N LYS A 399 9.16 30.22 26.88
CA LYS A 399 9.38 31.59 27.38
C LYS A 399 10.70 31.65 28.17
N GLY A 400 11.83 31.56 27.48
CA GLY A 400 13.14 31.66 28.10
C GLY A 400 14.31 31.11 27.28
N GLY A 401 14.79 31.89 26.31
CA GLY A 401 16.23 31.97 25.99
C GLY A 401 16.81 30.98 24.97
N VAL A 402 17.61 31.56 24.06
CA VAL A 402 18.57 30.95 23.13
C VAL A 402 17.98 30.19 21.92
N ASN A 403 18.18 30.80 20.75
CA ASN A 403 17.86 30.24 19.44
C ASN A 403 18.91 29.19 19.01
N ASN A 404 18.80 27.97 19.51
CA ASN A 404 19.29 26.79 18.79
C ASN A 404 18.06 26.05 18.23
N ALA A 405 18.22 25.44 17.04
CA ALA A 405 17.15 24.72 16.35
C ALA A 405 16.68 23.51 17.18
N SER A 406 15.60 23.67 17.94
CA SER A 406 15.04 22.64 18.80
C SER A 406 13.96 21.86 18.05
N GLY A 407 14.36 20.78 17.37
CA GLY A 407 13.41 19.82 16.80
C GLY A 407 12.57 19.12 17.87
N TYR A 408 11.52 18.42 17.44
CA TYR A 408 10.71 17.59 18.34
C TYR A 408 11.51 16.35 18.81
N GLU A 409 11.43 16.01 20.10
CA GLU A 409 12.07 14.83 20.66
C GLU A 409 11.23 13.56 20.39
N TYR A 410 11.46 12.90 19.26
CA TYR A 410 10.70 11.71 18.85
C TYR A 410 10.76 10.53 19.85
N HIS A 411 11.80 10.47 20.69
CA HIS A 411 11.93 9.53 21.82
C HIS A 411 10.74 9.57 22.80
N GLN A 412 9.94 10.65 22.82
CA GLN A 412 8.72 10.74 23.63
C GLN A 412 7.57 9.82 23.16
N ILE A 413 7.70 9.21 21.98
CA ILE A 413 6.74 8.27 21.39
C ILE A 413 7.35 6.85 21.45
N PRO A 414 6.96 6.01 22.43
CA PRO A 414 7.58 4.71 22.64
C PRO A 414 7.16 3.66 21.59
N ALA A 415 8.13 3.01 20.94
CA ALA A 415 7.87 1.91 20.02
C ALA A 415 7.16 0.71 20.68
N HIS A 416 7.41 0.45 21.97
CA HIS A 416 6.78 -0.64 22.71
C HIS A 416 5.25 -0.51 22.86
N TYR A 417 4.68 0.66 22.52
CA TYR A 417 3.24 0.81 22.33
C TYR A 417 2.66 -0.24 21.36
N LEU A 418 3.43 -0.64 20.33
CA LEU A 418 3.01 -1.63 19.32
C LEU A 418 3.08 -3.09 19.80
N LEU A 419 3.57 -3.33 21.02
CA LEU A 419 3.61 -4.65 21.67
C LEU A 419 2.48 -4.84 22.69
N ASP A 420 1.89 -3.76 23.20
CA ASP A 420 0.89 -3.82 24.27
C ASP A 420 -0.45 -4.31 23.74
N ARG A 421 -0.91 -5.48 24.24
CA ARG A 421 -2.17 -6.13 23.88
C ARG A 421 -3.32 -5.85 24.87
N LEU A 422 -3.12 -4.97 25.85
CA LEU A 422 -4.12 -4.68 26.89
C LEU A 422 -5.30 -3.85 26.35
N TYR A 423 -6.31 -4.52 25.81
CA TYR A 423 -7.62 -3.92 25.56
C TYR A 423 -8.29 -3.57 26.90
N GLY A 424 -8.24 -2.29 27.30
CA GLY A 424 -8.88 -1.81 28.52
C GLY A 424 -8.61 -0.33 28.83
N PRO A 425 -9.11 0.21 29.97
CA PRO A 425 -9.04 1.63 30.33
C PRO A 425 -7.63 2.24 30.47
N ARG A 426 -6.57 1.41 30.38
CA ARG A 426 -5.16 1.83 30.59
C ARG A 426 -4.20 1.42 29.48
N GLY A 427 -4.61 0.57 28.54
CA GLY A 427 -3.75 0.08 27.46
C GLY A 427 -3.99 0.80 26.14
N VAL A 428 -3.57 0.18 25.04
CA VAL A 428 -3.57 0.79 23.72
C VAL A 428 -4.97 1.06 23.15
N VAL A 429 -5.01 2.03 22.25
CA VAL A 429 -6.20 2.40 21.46
C VAL A 429 -6.13 1.84 20.04
N VAL A 430 -4.93 1.51 19.56
CA VAL A 430 -4.65 1.08 18.19
C VAL A 430 -4.10 -0.33 18.23
N SER A 431 -4.66 -1.20 17.38
CA SER A 431 -4.13 -2.53 17.11
C SER A 431 -3.71 -2.61 15.66
N PHE A 432 -2.74 -3.49 15.39
CA PHE A 432 -2.33 -3.89 14.05
C PHE A 432 -2.74 -5.33 13.73
N GLY A 433 -3.25 -6.08 14.70
CA GLY A 433 -3.50 -7.52 14.61
C GLY A 433 -2.37 -8.39 15.19
N SER A 434 -2.66 -9.68 15.40
CA SER A 434 -1.63 -10.68 15.70
C SER A 434 -0.81 -11.01 14.46
N ASP A 435 -1.49 -11.14 13.33
CA ASP A 435 -0.99 -11.74 12.09
C ASP A 435 -0.35 -10.68 11.18
N VAL A 436 -0.06 -9.50 11.72
CA VAL A 436 0.57 -8.40 10.98
C VAL A 436 2.01 -8.74 10.66
N GLU A 437 2.37 -8.55 9.40
CA GLU A 437 3.73 -8.69 8.93
C GLU A 437 4.65 -7.66 9.62
N ARG A 438 5.75 -8.15 10.21
CA ARG A 438 6.75 -7.35 10.91
C ARG A 438 8.08 -7.34 10.16
N VAL A 439 8.94 -6.38 10.52
CA VAL A 439 10.28 -6.21 9.95
C VAL A 439 11.14 -7.46 10.18
N ALA A 440 11.16 -8.00 11.40
CA ALA A 440 11.75 -9.29 11.72
C ALA A 440 10.68 -10.40 11.79
N HIS A 441 11.08 -11.63 11.48
CA HIS A 441 10.25 -12.82 11.67
C HIS A 441 10.23 -13.24 13.14
N TYR A 442 9.06 -13.66 13.62
CA TYR A 442 8.84 -14.15 14.98
C TYR A 442 7.97 -15.41 14.91
N ASP A 443 8.41 -16.46 15.59
CA ASP A 443 7.84 -17.81 15.62
C ASP A 443 7.89 -18.35 17.07
N ASP A 444 7.71 -19.66 17.25
CA ASP A 444 7.77 -20.30 18.58
C ASP A 444 9.21 -20.36 19.15
N ASP A 445 10.24 -20.34 18.30
CA ASP A 445 11.66 -20.38 18.70
C ASP A 445 12.22 -18.97 18.98
N ASN A 446 11.69 -17.95 18.29
CA ASN A 446 11.96 -16.52 18.46
C ASN A 446 10.64 -15.76 18.74
N PRO A 447 10.11 -15.82 19.98
CA PRO A 447 8.82 -15.22 20.30
C PRO A 447 8.86 -13.68 20.36
N LEU A 448 7.75 -13.05 19.98
CA LEU A 448 7.58 -11.59 20.02
C LEU A 448 7.82 -11.03 21.44
N PRO A 449 8.63 -9.96 21.61
CA PRO A 449 8.89 -9.36 22.92
C PRO A 449 7.61 -8.93 23.65
N SER A 450 7.57 -9.17 24.97
CA SER A 450 6.46 -8.71 25.81
C SER A 450 6.55 -7.21 26.11
N ALA A 451 5.43 -6.50 26.06
CA ALA A 451 5.36 -5.10 26.49
C ALA A 451 5.80 -4.92 27.97
N PRO A 452 6.37 -3.75 28.35
CA PRO A 452 6.82 -3.51 29.72
C PRO A 452 5.67 -3.63 30.74
N SER A 453 5.85 -4.49 31.74
CA SER A 453 4.80 -4.84 32.73
C SER A 453 4.39 -3.70 33.69
N SER A 454 5.02 -2.52 33.58
CA SER A 454 4.82 -1.39 34.51
C SER A 454 4.93 0.00 33.85
N HIS A 455 4.39 0.18 32.64
CA HIS A 455 4.27 1.51 32.04
C HIS A 455 3.10 2.31 32.64
N GLU A 456 3.21 3.65 32.69
CA GLU A 456 2.09 4.53 33.04
C GLU A 456 1.01 4.52 31.93
N ALA A 457 -0.18 5.08 32.18
CA ALA A 457 -1.17 5.24 31.12
C ALA A 457 -0.61 6.16 30.01
N TYR A 458 -0.65 5.72 28.75
CA TYR A 458 -0.10 6.49 27.63
C TYR A 458 -0.74 7.87 27.52
N LYS A 459 0.07 8.86 27.14
CA LYS A 459 -0.40 10.24 26.95
C LYS A 459 -1.28 10.31 25.68
N PRO A 460 -2.37 11.10 25.67
CA PRO A 460 -3.30 11.17 24.53
C PRO A 460 -2.66 11.44 23.16
N PHE A 461 -1.55 12.16 23.11
CA PHE A 461 -0.85 12.43 21.85
C PHE A 461 -0.16 11.18 21.25
N ILE A 462 0.27 10.24 22.09
CA ILE A 462 0.87 8.97 21.64
C ILE A 462 -0.20 8.14 20.91
N HIS A 463 -1.42 8.09 21.46
CA HIS A 463 -2.55 7.47 20.79
C HIS A 463 -2.88 8.16 19.45
N LEU A 464 -2.87 9.50 19.40
CA LEU A 464 -3.13 10.25 18.16
C LEU A 464 -2.09 9.97 17.07
N PHE A 465 -0.80 9.89 17.42
CA PHE A 465 0.26 9.52 16.49
C PHE A 465 0.01 8.15 15.85
N PHE A 466 -0.20 7.12 16.67
CA PHE A 466 -0.45 5.77 16.13
C PHE A 466 -1.81 5.63 15.45
N LEU A 467 -2.83 6.42 15.83
CA LEU A 467 -4.10 6.50 15.11
C LEU A 467 -3.91 7.07 13.71
N ALA A 468 -3.19 8.19 13.57
CA ALA A 468 -2.89 8.79 12.28
C ALA A 468 -2.04 7.86 11.41
N ALA A 469 -1.00 7.24 11.97
CA ALA A 469 -0.16 6.27 11.26
C ALA A 469 -0.99 5.06 10.77
N ARG A 470 -1.83 4.46 11.63
CA ARG A 470 -2.70 3.34 11.25
C ARG A 470 -3.73 3.76 10.19
N ALA A 471 -4.30 4.96 10.28
CA ALA A 471 -5.23 5.48 9.28
C ALA A 471 -4.56 5.65 7.91
N VAL A 472 -3.32 6.14 7.85
CA VAL A 472 -2.53 6.21 6.62
C VAL A 472 -2.29 4.82 6.02
N THR A 473 -1.96 3.80 6.84
CA THR A 473 -1.79 2.42 6.34
C THR A 473 -3.08 1.79 5.79
N LEU A 474 -4.24 2.14 6.36
CA LEU A 474 -5.55 1.56 5.98
C LEU A 474 -6.28 2.35 4.89
N CYS A 475 -5.78 3.52 4.50
CA CYS A 475 -6.44 4.43 3.57
C CYS A 475 -5.47 4.86 2.47
N ALA A 476 -4.50 5.73 2.75
CA ALA A 476 -3.61 6.25 1.70
C ALA A 476 -2.84 5.16 0.96
N SER A 477 -2.19 4.24 1.67
CA SER A 477 -1.42 3.17 1.02
C SER A 477 -2.31 2.28 0.14
N VAL A 478 -3.45 1.82 0.68
CA VAL A 478 -4.40 0.97 -0.06
C VAL A 478 -4.98 1.70 -1.28
N PHE A 479 -5.40 2.95 -1.14
CA PHE A 479 -6.06 3.70 -2.22
C PHE A 479 -5.09 4.17 -3.31
N ILE A 480 -3.79 4.29 -3.00
CA ILE A 480 -2.75 4.54 -4.01
C ILE A 480 -2.45 3.24 -4.76
N ASP A 481 -2.31 2.11 -4.06
CA ASP A 481 -2.12 0.80 -4.70
C ASP A 481 -3.34 0.41 -5.58
N GLU A 482 -4.57 0.75 -5.17
CA GLU A 482 -5.78 0.65 -6.00
C GLU A 482 -5.72 1.56 -7.24
N HIS A 483 -5.38 2.84 -7.06
CA HIS A 483 -5.26 3.81 -8.15
C HIS A 483 -4.28 3.35 -9.23
N ASP A 484 -3.09 2.91 -8.82
CA ASP A 484 -2.02 2.49 -9.73
C ASP A 484 -2.36 1.17 -10.44
N ARG A 485 -3.04 0.24 -9.73
CA ARG A 485 -3.63 -0.97 -10.34
C ARG A 485 -4.68 -0.61 -11.38
N ASP A 486 -5.60 0.30 -11.07
CA ASP A 486 -6.71 0.64 -11.94
C ASP A 486 -6.25 1.47 -13.16
N GLU A 487 -5.21 2.30 -13.03
CA GLU A 487 -4.52 2.92 -14.17
C GLU A 487 -3.91 1.87 -15.12
N ARG A 488 -3.20 0.88 -14.57
CA ARG A 488 -2.65 -0.26 -15.34
C ARG A 488 -3.79 -1.06 -16.02
N GLN A 489 -4.90 -1.30 -15.34
CA GLN A 489 -6.03 -2.08 -15.88
C GLN A 489 -6.90 -1.31 -16.88
N ALA A 490 -7.03 0.03 -16.75
CA ALA A 490 -7.75 0.89 -17.71
C ALA A 490 -7.11 0.89 -19.11
N THR A 491 -5.81 0.62 -19.20
CA THR A 491 -5.06 0.53 -20.47
C THR A 491 -4.84 -0.91 -20.95
N HIS A 492 -5.21 -1.92 -20.17
CA HIS A 492 -4.89 -3.32 -20.45
C HIS A 492 -5.62 -3.87 -21.69
N PRO A 493 -4.94 -4.52 -22.65
CA PRO A 493 -5.54 -4.96 -23.92
C PRO A 493 -6.73 -5.94 -23.77
N GLN A 494 -6.73 -6.76 -22.72
CA GLN A 494 -7.79 -7.76 -22.49
C GLN A 494 -9.04 -7.18 -21.80
N ALA A 495 -9.00 -5.93 -21.31
CA ALA A 495 -10.12 -5.33 -20.61
C ALA A 495 -11.21 -4.86 -21.59
N SER A 496 -12.46 -5.29 -21.34
CA SER A 496 -13.61 -4.85 -22.15
C SER A 496 -13.81 -3.33 -22.01
N PRO A 497 -14.46 -2.66 -22.99
CA PRO A 497 -14.69 -1.21 -22.92
C PRO A 497 -15.38 -0.76 -21.62
N GLN A 498 -16.38 -1.52 -21.17
CA GLN A 498 -17.11 -1.24 -19.92
C GLN A 498 -16.24 -1.37 -18.66
N GLN A 499 -15.28 -2.30 -18.65
CA GLN A 499 -14.30 -2.41 -17.56
C GLN A 499 -13.28 -1.27 -17.61
N ARG A 500 -12.82 -0.87 -18.79
CA ARG A 500 -11.90 0.28 -18.94
C ARG A 500 -12.55 1.59 -18.52
N ASP A 501 -13.82 1.80 -18.85
CA ASP A 501 -14.60 2.96 -18.37
C ASP A 501 -14.76 2.92 -16.83
N PHE A 502 -14.93 1.73 -16.24
CA PHE A 502 -14.96 1.57 -14.77
C PHE A 502 -13.63 1.96 -14.12
N PHE A 503 -12.53 1.32 -14.51
CA PHE A 503 -11.20 1.59 -13.95
C PHE A 503 -10.80 3.07 -14.13
N THR A 504 -11.16 3.68 -15.27
CA THR A 504 -10.97 5.13 -15.49
C THR A 504 -11.77 5.96 -14.48
N ALA A 505 -13.04 5.65 -14.26
CA ALA A 505 -13.91 6.37 -13.34
C ALA A 505 -13.52 6.17 -11.86
N GLU A 506 -13.02 4.98 -11.51
CA GLU A 506 -12.51 4.65 -10.18
C GLU A 506 -11.18 5.36 -9.89
N LYS A 507 -10.23 5.33 -10.84
CA LYS A 507 -9.00 6.13 -10.79
C LYS A 507 -9.30 7.62 -10.54
N LEU A 508 -10.20 8.21 -11.31
CA LEU A 508 -10.60 9.62 -11.18
C LEU A 508 -11.27 9.94 -9.83
N LEU A 509 -12.02 8.99 -9.26
CA LEU A 509 -12.56 9.13 -7.91
C LEU A 509 -11.43 9.22 -6.88
N LEU A 510 -10.43 8.33 -6.98
CA LEU A 510 -9.27 8.32 -6.07
C LEU A 510 -8.42 9.59 -6.22
N GLU A 511 -8.22 10.11 -7.44
CA GLU A 511 -7.63 11.45 -7.69
C GLU A 511 -8.42 12.57 -6.99
N GLY A 512 -9.75 12.51 -7.02
CA GLY A 512 -10.64 13.46 -6.34
C GLY A 512 -10.58 13.38 -4.81
N LEU A 513 -10.43 12.19 -4.25
CA LEU A 513 -10.40 11.98 -2.80
C LEU A 513 -9.01 12.26 -2.18
N MET A 514 -7.93 11.82 -2.85
CA MET A 514 -6.57 11.82 -2.29
C MET A 514 -5.68 12.96 -2.78
N GLY A 515 -6.01 13.57 -3.92
CA GLY A 515 -5.21 14.58 -4.64
C GLY A 515 -5.41 16.04 -4.20
N SER A 516 -6.10 16.30 -3.09
CA SER A 516 -6.29 17.68 -2.58
C SER A 516 -4.97 18.25 -2.04
N ASP A 517 -4.49 19.38 -2.59
CA ASP A 517 -3.19 19.98 -2.21
C ASP A 517 -3.02 20.17 -0.70
N GLU A 518 -4.02 20.73 -0.02
CA GLU A 518 -3.90 21.08 1.41
C GLU A 518 -3.87 19.81 2.29
N LEU A 519 -4.72 18.83 2.00
CA LEU A 519 -4.74 17.56 2.73
C LEU A 519 -3.54 16.67 2.38
N GLY A 520 -3.04 16.77 1.14
CA GLY A 520 -1.82 16.11 0.67
C GLY A 520 -0.58 16.69 1.33
N ALA A 521 -0.50 18.01 1.49
CA ALA A 521 0.58 18.67 2.24
C ALA A 521 0.57 18.26 3.72
N SER A 522 -0.59 18.27 4.39
CA SER A 522 -0.72 17.76 5.77
C SER A 522 -0.34 16.27 5.89
N ARG A 523 -0.66 15.46 4.87
CA ARG A 523 -0.24 14.05 4.78
C ARG A 523 1.29 13.93 4.70
N LEU A 524 1.94 14.68 3.81
CA LEU A 524 3.40 14.68 3.67
C LEU A 524 4.13 15.15 4.94
N ASP A 525 3.63 16.20 5.60
CA ASP A 525 4.19 16.72 6.85
C ASP A 525 4.13 15.66 7.98
N PHE A 526 3.01 14.93 8.07
CA PHE A 526 2.88 13.81 9.01
C PHE A 526 3.79 12.63 8.66
N LEU A 527 3.91 12.29 7.37
CA LEU A 527 4.83 11.23 6.90
C LEU A 527 6.30 11.59 7.18
N ASN A 528 6.67 12.87 7.07
CA ASN A 528 8.00 13.36 7.44
C ASN A 528 8.27 13.19 8.94
N HIS A 529 7.30 13.51 9.80
CA HIS A 529 7.40 13.24 11.25
C HIS A 529 7.42 11.74 11.60
N LEU A 530 6.68 10.91 10.86
CA LEU A 530 6.74 9.45 10.99
C LEU A 530 8.12 8.91 10.59
N ALA A 531 8.72 9.44 9.52
CA ALA A 531 10.05 9.07 9.06
C ALA A 531 11.14 9.42 10.09
N HIS A 532 11.11 10.63 10.67
CA HIS A 532 12.02 10.99 11.77
C HIS A 532 11.84 10.11 13.01
N TRP A 533 10.62 9.67 13.32
CA TRP A 533 10.37 8.70 14.40
C TRP A 533 10.98 7.33 14.07
N LEU A 534 10.84 6.83 12.84
CA LEU A 534 11.47 5.58 12.40
C LEU A 534 13.01 5.66 12.50
N LEU A 535 13.62 6.75 11.99
CA LEU A 535 15.06 7.01 12.13
C LEU A 535 15.54 7.02 13.58
N THR A 536 14.71 7.56 14.49
CA THR A 536 14.97 7.54 15.94
C THR A 536 14.93 6.12 16.51
N VAL A 537 13.98 5.28 16.09
CA VAL A 537 13.89 3.87 16.49
C VAL A 537 15.06 3.03 15.94
N MET A 538 15.54 3.35 14.74
CA MET A 538 16.73 2.73 14.12
C MET A 538 18.05 3.12 14.79
N GLN A 539 18.06 4.19 15.62
CA GLN A 539 19.24 4.76 16.27
C GLN A 539 20.30 5.26 15.26
N VAL A 540 19.83 5.96 14.22
CA VAL A 540 20.70 6.59 13.20
C VAL A 540 21.54 7.71 13.82
N ASP A 541 22.82 7.80 13.45
CA ASP A 541 23.71 8.88 13.90
C ASP A 541 23.55 10.18 13.08
N ASP A 542 24.22 11.26 13.51
CA ASP A 542 24.16 12.58 12.88
C ASP A 542 24.61 12.60 11.39
N GLN A 543 25.28 11.55 10.91
CA GLN A 543 25.82 11.41 9.55
C GLN A 543 25.07 10.36 8.71
N GLY A 544 23.97 9.80 9.22
CA GLY A 544 23.20 8.75 8.54
C GLY A 544 23.75 7.34 8.74
N GLY A 545 24.71 7.16 9.64
CA GLY A 545 25.27 5.86 9.98
C GLY A 545 24.30 4.99 10.81
N LEU A 546 24.33 3.68 10.56
CA LEU A 546 23.51 2.69 11.26
C LEU A 546 24.34 1.78 12.16
N PRO A 547 23.81 1.35 13.32
CA PRO A 547 24.37 0.25 14.10
C PRO A 547 24.61 -1.03 13.27
N ALA A 548 25.61 -1.82 13.66
CA ALA A 548 25.98 -3.05 12.94
C ALA A 548 24.92 -4.16 13.00
N GLN A 549 24.01 -4.10 13.98
CA GLN A 549 22.84 -4.96 14.14
C GLN A 549 21.61 -4.10 14.42
N PRO A 550 20.42 -4.42 13.86
CA PRO A 550 19.22 -3.64 14.08
C PRO A 550 18.76 -3.68 15.55
N PRO A 551 18.30 -2.56 16.13
CA PRO A 551 17.70 -2.54 17.47
C PRO A 551 16.50 -3.49 17.60
N VAL A 552 16.25 -4.01 18.80
CA VAL A 552 15.10 -4.88 19.07
C VAL A 552 13.79 -4.12 18.81
N GLU A 553 13.78 -2.82 19.09
CA GLU A 553 12.68 -1.89 18.83
C GLU A 553 12.32 -1.75 17.36
N TRP A 554 13.30 -1.92 16.46
CA TRP A 554 13.08 -1.93 15.00
C TRP A 554 12.44 -3.24 14.55
N GLY A 555 12.94 -4.38 15.05
CA GLY A 555 12.54 -5.72 14.59
C GLY A 555 11.05 -6.01 14.74
N TYR A 556 10.41 -5.57 15.82
CA TYR A 556 8.98 -5.86 16.05
C TYR A 556 8.01 -4.88 15.36
N LEU A 557 8.49 -3.85 14.65
CA LEU A 557 7.59 -2.90 13.98
C LEU A 557 6.76 -3.61 12.89
N PRO A 558 5.46 -3.30 12.75
CA PRO A 558 4.68 -3.62 11.56
C PRO A 558 5.35 -3.05 10.30
N GLN A 559 5.58 -3.89 9.30
CA GLN A 559 6.24 -3.49 8.04
C GLN A 559 5.45 -2.39 7.30
N CYS A 560 4.12 -2.46 7.36
CA CYS A 560 3.24 -1.47 6.74
C CYS A 560 3.45 -0.03 7.27
N LEU A 561 4.03 0.17 8.45
CA LEU A 561 4.41 1.49 8.96
C LEU A 561 5.66 2.08 8.29
N VAL A 562 6.53 1.24 7.72
CA VAL A 562 7.71 1.68 6.97
C VAL A 562 7.31 1.92 5.50
N ASP A 563 6.66 0.94 4.89
CA ASP A 563 6.14 1.01 3.52
C ASP A 563 5.25 2.25 3.30
N CYS A 564 4.39 2.59 4.27
CA CYS A 564 3.45 3.70 4.10
C CYS A 564 4.13 5.08 4.02
N VAL A 565 5.34 5.26 4.57
CA VAL A 565 6.05 6.54 4.47
C VAL A 565 6.33 6.91 3.03
N ILE A 566 6.67 5.93 2.19
CA ILE A 566 6.96 6.16 0.78
C ILE A 566 5.69 6.02 -0.06
N ARG A 567 4.90 4.94 0.10
CA ARG A 567 3.67 4.74 -0.70
C ARG A 567 2.69 5.90 -0.55
N ALA A 568 2.39 6.33 0.69
CA ALA A 568 1.40 7.38 0.94
C ALA A 568 1.86 8.79 0.53
N ALA A 569 3.10 8.96 0.07
CA ALA A 569 3.60 10.20 -0.52
C ALA A 569 3.03 10.44 -1.93
N SER A 570 2.59 9.38 -2.64
CA SER A 570 1.99 9.52 -3.98
C SER A 570 0.71 10.37 -3.92
N MET A 571 0.33 10.93 -5.07
CA MET A 571 -0.83 11.83 -5.26
C MET A 571 -0.83 13.10 -4.38
N ALA A 572 0.22 13.40 -3.60
CA ALA A 572 0.36 14.64 -2.83
C ALA A 572 1.13 15.72 -3.63
N PRO A 573 0.92 17.02 -3.38
CA PRO A 573 1.56 18.09 -4.15
C PRO A 573 3.07 18.16 -3.92
N LEU A 574 3.84 18.36 -4.99
CA LEU A 574 5.31 18.39 -4.93
C LEU A 574 5.87 19.68 -4.33
N ASP A 575 5.21 20.82 -4.54
CA ASP A 575 5.71 22.14 -4.13
C ASP A 575 5.67 22.37 -2.61
N GLY A 576 5.13 21.42 -1.84
CA GLY A 576 5.06 21.44 -0.38
C GLY A 576 6.06 20.52 0.35
N LEU A 577 6.93 19.76 -0.34
CA LEU A 577 7.82 18.77 0.28
C LEU A 577 8.98 19.42 1.07
N TYR A 578 8.72 19.75 2.34
CA TYR A 578 9.76 19.76 3.38
C TYR A 578 9.94 18.34 3.92
N SER A 579 10.75 17.54 3.21
CA SER A 579 10.78 16.07 3.33
C SER A 579 12.11 15.51 3.88
N ASP A 580 12.79 16.29 4.72
CA ASP A 580 14.11 15.96 5.30
C ASP A 580 14.16 14.56 5.93
N GLY A 581 13.20 14.21 6.77
CA GLY A 581 13.08 12.89 7.40
C GLY A 581 12.77 11.77 6.41
N MET A 582 11.99 12.04 5.36
CA MET A 582 11.67 11.04 4.32
C MET A 582 12.88 10.78 3.40
N ILE A 583 13.62 11.83 3.03
CA ILE A 583 14.87 11.73 2.27
C ILE A 583 15.92 11.01 3.11
N SER A 584 16.07 11.37 4.39
CA SER A 584 16.92 10.67 5.36
C SER A 584 16.57 9.18 5.47
N LEU A 585 15.29 8.83 5.61
CA LEU A 585 14.84 7.43 5.69
C LEU A 585 15.14 6.67 4.38
N MET A 586 14.88 7.28 3.22
CA MET A 586 15.22 6.72 1.91
C MET A 586 16.73 6.45 1.79
N LEU A 587 17.57 7.45 2.06
CA LEU A 587 19.04 7.32 1.94
C LEU A 587 19.63 6.23 2.85
N VAL A 588 19.02 5.99 4.02
CA VAL A 588 19.48 5.02 5.02
C VAL A 588 18.96 3.60 4.78
N LEU A 589 17.75 3.44 4.22
CA LEU A 589 17.14 2.13 3.96
C LEU A 589 17.36 1.60 2.53
N MET A 590 17.48 2.46 1.53
CA MET A 590 17.61 2.08 0.12
C MET A 590 18.88 1.24 -0.09
N GLY A 591 18.72 -0.07 -0.27
CA GLY A 591 19.81 -1.04 -0.41
C GLY A 591 20.22 -1.77 0.87
N ASN A 592 19.77 -1.35 2.04
CA ASN A 592 20.16 -1.96 3.31
C ASN A 592 19.39 -3.26 3.61
N THR A 593 19.84 -4.36 3.01
CA THR A 593 19.28 -5.70 3.20
C THR A 593 19.36 -6.26 4.63
N LYS A 594 20.16 -5.66 5.53
CA LYS A 594 20.26 -6.09 6.94
C LYS A 594 19.11 -5.53 7.79
N TYR A 595 18.77 -4.26 7.59
CA TYR A 595 17.66 -3.61 8.27
C TYR A 595 16.31 -3.92 7.62
N PHE A 596 16.32 -4.23 6.31
CA PHE A 596 15.14 -4.61 5.54
C PHE A 596 15.44 -5.80 4.60
N PRO A 597 15.18 -7.05 5.01
CA PRO A 597 15.53 -8.22 4.21
C PRO A 597 14.60 -8.46 3.01
N LYS A 598 13.44 -7.79 2.95
CA LYS A 598 12.39 -8.06 1.95
C LYS A 598 12.57 -7.18 0.71
N PRO A 599 12.73 -7.76 -0.50
CA PRO A 599 13.02 -6.99 -1.71
C PRO A 599 11.94 -5.99 -2.12
N HIS A 600 10.65 -6.31 -1.92
CA HIS A 600 9.52 -5.46 -2.34
C HIS A 600 9.59 -4.04 -1.76
N THR A 601 9.96 -3.86 -0.49
CA THR A 601 10.02 -2.50 0.08
C THR A 601 11.15 -1.68 -0.54
N HIS A 602 12.23 -2.31 -1.03
CA HIS A 602 13.30 -1.60 -1.76
C HIS A 602 12.83 -1.06 -3.11
N ALA A 603 11.85 -1.69 -3.75
CA ALA A 603 11.24 -1.24 -5.02
C ALA A 603 10.53 0.13 -4.89
N LEU A 604 10.11 0.52 -3.68
CA LEU A 604 9.36 1.76 -3.45
C LEU A 604 10.24 3.02 -3.52
N PHE A 605 11.54 2.90 -3.18
CA PHE A 605 12.43 4.05 -3.10
C PHE A 605 12.82 4.66 -4.47
N PRO A 606 13.12 3.88 -5.53
CA PRO A 606 13.51 4.45 -6.82
C PRO A 606 12.41 5.27 -7.51
N ALA A 607 11.14 4.82 -7.48
CA ALA A 607 10.00 5.60 -7.96
C ALA A 607 9.87 6.96 -7.23
N TYR A 608 10.01 6.95 -5.90
CA TYR A 608 10.01 8.18 -5.11
C TYR A 608 11.21 9.09 -5.42
N LEU A 609 12.40 8.51 -5.60
CA LEU A 609 13.62 9.23 -5.98
C LEU A 609 13.50 9.91 -7.35
N LEU A 610 12.95 9.23 -8.36
CA LEU A 610 12.65 9.82 -9.67
C LEU A 610 11.68 10.99 -9.53
N ARG A 611 10.59 10.80 -8.79
CA ARG A 611 9.59 11.85 -8.55
C ARG A 611 10.18 13.09 -7.86
N LEU A 612 11.19 12.92 -6.99
CA LEU A 612 11.97 14.03 -6.43
C LEU A 612 12.88 14.72 -7.47
N GLN A 613 13.43 13.99 -8.45
CA GLN A 613 14.28 14.55 -9.52
C GLN A 613 13.49 15.34 -10.58
N GLU A 614 12.24 14.99 -10.86
CA GLU A 614 11.42 15.60 -11.92
C GLU A 614 11.07 17.07 -11.66
N ASN A 615 10.75 17.44 -10.41
CA ASN A 615 10.47 18.83 -10.04
C ASN A 615 11.74 19.54 -9.53
N TYR A 616 11.98 20.74 -10.05
CA TYR A 616 13.11 21.60 -9.69
C TYR A 616 13.15 21.94 -8.19
N THR A 617 11.99 22.12 -7.55
CA THR A 617 11.93 22.47 -6.12
C THR A 617 12.38 21.32 -5.23
N THR A 618 11.82 20.13 -5.43
CA THR A 618 12.16 18.90 -4.69
C THR A 618 13.59 18.46 -4.97
N ARG A 619 14.03 18.55 -6.23
CA ARG A 619 15.41 18.26 -6.62
C ARG A 619 16.40 19.14 -5.88
N LYS A 620 16.09 20.43 -5.73
CA LYS A 620 16.95 21.35 -4.98
C LYS A 620 17.04 20.96 -3.50
N VAL A 621 15.91 20.61 -2.86
CA VAL A 621 15.88 20.14 -1.47
C VAL A 621 16.69 18.85 -1.29
N LEU A 622 16.60 17.92 -2.25
CA LEU A 622 17.39 16.70 -2.28
C LEU A 622 18.89 16.99 -2.41
N GLU A 623 19.29 17.88 -3.33
CA GLU A 623 20.69 18.29 -3.52
C GLU A 623 21.27 19.12 -2.35
N GLU A 624 20.42 19.81 -1.56
CA GLU A 624 20.80 20.54 -0.34
C GLU A 624 20.85 19.67 0.93
N HIS A 625 20.37 18.41 0.87
CA HIS A 625 20.29 17.52 2.05
C HIS A 625 21.69 17.05 2.52
N PRO A 626 22.02 17.11 3.83
CA PRO A 626 23.38 16.83 4.31
C PRO A 626 23.92 15.44 3.97
N TRP A 627 23.06 14.42 3.95
CA TRP A 627 23.45 13.02 3.75
C TRP A 627 23.45 12.64 2.26
N PHE A 628 22.84 13.44 1.39
CA PHE A 628 22.68 13.12 -0.03
C PHE A 628 24.02 12.94 -0.74
N SER A 629 24.96 13.87 -0.57
CA SER A 629 26.27 13.81 -1.23
C SER A 629 27.11 12.62 -0.80
N THR A 630 26.96 12.17 0.45
CA THR A 630 27.71 11.06 1.04
C THR A 630 27.14 9.69 0.63
N HIS A 631 25.81 9.54 0.61
CA HIS A 631 25.17 8.23 0.56
C HIS A 631 24.46 7.88 -0.75
N ILE A 632 24.03 8.85 -1.58
CA ILE A 632 23.09 8.57 -2.68
C ILE A 632 23.60 7.53 -3.70
N VAL A 633 24.84 7.64 -4.16
CA VAL A 633 25.40 6.72 -5.18
C VAL A 633 25.55 5.32 -4.59
N ARG A 634 26.01 5.22 -3.34
CA ARG A 634 26.13 3.97 -2.59
C ARG A 634 24.76 3.29 -2.44
N ALA A 635 23.77 4.02 -1.91
CA ALA A 635 22.42 3.52 -1.67
C ALA A 635 21.75 3.03 -2.96
N CYS A 636 21.90 3.76 -4.08
CA CYS A 636 21.39 3.30 -5.38
C CYS A 636 22.09 2.02 -5.88
N MET A 637 23.42 1.89 -5.73
CA MET A 637 24.16 0.67 -6.10
C MET A 637 23.78 -0.52 -5.21
N GLU A 638 23.68 -0.33 -3.89
CA GLU A 638 23.26 -1.37 -2.94
C GLU A 638 21.80 -1.80 -3.18
N CYS A 639 20.90 -0.87 -3.52
CA CYS A 639 19.51 -1.15 -3.91
C CYS A 639 19.43 -1.96 -5.21
N TYR A 640 20.20 -1.57 -6.23
CA TYR A 640 20.28 -2.31 -7.50
C TYR A 640 20.74 -3.76 -7.31
N ILE A 641 21.67 -4.00 -6.37
CA ILE A 641 22.10 -5.35 -5.96
C ILE A 641 20.99 -6.07 -5.18
N ALA A 642 20.35 -5.41 -4.21
CA ALA A 642 19.33 -6.00 -3.34
C ALA A 642 18.11 -6.54 -4.12
N VAL A 643 17.72 -5.85 -5.19
CA VAL A 643 16.54 -6.17 -6.01
C VAL A 643 16.77 -7.36 -6.96
N GLU A 644 17.99 -7.89 -7.12
CA GLU A 644 18.24 -9.14 -7.88
C GLU A 644 17.38 -10.32 -7.38
N LYS A 645 17.09 -10.36 -6.07
CA LYS A 645 16.31 -11.42 -5.42
C LYS A 645 14.79 -11.21 -5.48
N SER A 646 14.29 -10.13 -6.11
CA SER A 646 12.84 -9.95 -6.30
C SER A 646 12.37 -10.64 -7.58
N THR A 647 11.25 -11.34 -7.50
CA THR A 647 10.59 -12.00 -8.64
C THR A 647 9.70 -11.02 -9.41
N TYR A 648 8.98 -10.17 -8.70
CA TYR A 648 8.12 -9.13 -9.26
C TYR A 648 8.85 -7.76 -9.25
N GLU A 649 8.47 -6.89 -10.19
CA GLU A 649 8.90 -5.48 -10.34
C GLU A 649 10.40 -5.21 -10.68
N ARG A 650 11.27 -6.22 -10.65
CA ARG A 650 12.72 -6.12 -10.92
C ARG A 650 13.10 -5.22 -12.12
N VAL A 651 12.42 -5.37 -13.26
CA VAL A 651 12.74 -4.63 -14.51
C VAL A 651 12.39 -3.15 -14.40
N GLU A 652 11.26 -2.82 -13.78
CA GLU A 652 10.80 -1.44 -13.58
C GLU A 652 11.76 -0.70 -12.64
N VAL A 653 12.01 -1.29 -11.47
CA VAL A 653 12.91 -0.75 -10.43
C VAL A 653 14.34 -0.52 -10.96
N ARG A 654 14.85 -1.40 -11.82
CA ARG A 654 16.18 -1.23 -12.44
C ARG A 654 16.23 -0.16 -13.51
N TYR A 655 15.17 -0.01 -14.31
CA TYR A 655 15.04 1.13 -15.22
C TYR A 655 15.08 2.44 -14.42
N GLU A 656 14.35 2.52 -13.31
CA GLU A 656 14.31 3.72 -12.46
C GLU A 656 15.68 4.02 -11.83
N LEU A 657 16.32 3.01 -11.22
CA LEU A 657 17.66 3.13 -10.66
C LEU A 657 18.69 3.52 -11.71
N SER A 658 18.65 2.93 -12.91
CA SER A 658 19.57 3.25 -14.00
C SER A 658 19.40 4.69 -14.49
N TYR A 659 18.16 5.16 -14.60
CA TYR A 659 17.85 6.53 -14.98
C TYR A 659 18.36 7.54 -13.92
N ALA A 660 18.14 7.26 -12.63
CA ALA A 660 18.62 8.09 -11.54
C ALA A 660 20.16 8.09 -11.44
N LEU A 661 20.79 6.92 -11.46
CA LEU A 661 22.25 6.74 -11.35
C LEU A 661 23.00 7.43 -12.48
N LYS A 662 22.53 7.32 -13.73
CA LYS A 662 23.08 8.06 -14.88
C LYS A 662 23.23 9.56 -14.60
N THR A 663 22.29 10.16 -13.88
CA THR A 663 22.31 11.59 -13.56
C THR A 663 23.31 11.88 -12.43
N PHE A 664 23.41 11.02 -11.42
CA PHE A 664 24.34 11.19 -10.30
C PHE A 664 25.80 10.90 -10.65
N LEU A 665 26.07 9.88 -11.49
CA LEU A 665 27.42 9.51 -11.93
C LEU A 665 28.12 10.63 -12.74
N LYS A 666 27.36 11.58 -13.29
CA LYS A 666 27.94 12.79 -13.92
C LYS A 666 28.57 13.76 -12.93
N SER A 667 28.22 13.67 -11.65
CA SER A 667 28.75 14.54 -10.59
C SER A 667 29.94 13.88 -9.90
N ASN A 668 31.13 14.45 -10.10
CA ASN A 668 32.36 13.96 -9.47
C ASN A 668 32.28 13.96 -7.93
N LEU A 669 31.55 14.93 -7.34
CA LEU A 669 31.37 15.05 -5.88
C LEU A 669 30.54 13.89 -5.31
N LEU A 670 29.48 13.48 -6.00
CA LEU A 670 28.64 12.35 -5.56
C LEU A 670 29.36 10.99 -5.70
N CYS A 671 30.37 10.92 -6.58
CA CYS A 671 31.18 9.72 -6.79
C CYS A 671 32.41 9.64 -5.86
N GLU A 672 32.75 10.72 -5.15
CA GLU A 672 33.95 10.81 -4.31
C GLU A 672 33.92 9.83 -3.12
N PRO A 673 32.84 9.70 -2.32
CA PRO A 673 32.78 8.76 -1.20
C PRO A 673 32.97 7.29 -1.62
N VAL A 674 32.34 6.89 -2.73
CA VAL A 674 32.45 5.52 -3.28
C VAL A 674 33.87 5.26 -3.83
N ARG A 675 34.55 6.31 -4.33
CA ARG A 675 35.94 6.22 -4.79
C ARG A 675 36.92 6.09 -3.63
N GLU A 676 36.72 6.82 -2.53
CA GLU A 676 37.53 6.68 -1.31
C GLU A 676 37.38 5.28 -0.69
N GLU A 677 36.15 4.74 -0.65
CA GLU A 677 35.91 3.37 -0.17
C GLU A 677 36.66 2.33 -1.02
N LEU A 678 36.71 2.50 -2.35
CA LEU A 678 37.48 1.65 -3.27
C LEU A 678 39.00 1.75 -3.06
N GLU A 679 39.53 2.92 -2.69
CA GLU A 679 40.95 3.07 -2.38
C GLU A 679 41.33 2.51 -1.00
N SER A 680 40.36 2.36 -0.09
CA SER A 680 40.55 1.81 1.27
C SER A 680 40.78 0.30 1.35
N GLN A 681 40.68 -0.43 0.23
CA GLN A 681 40.84 -1.90 0.10
C GLN A 681 39.84 -2.78 0.89
N ALA A 682 38.95 -2.21 1.71
CA ALA A 682 38.08 -3.00 2.59
C ALA A 682 36.86 -3.63 1.90
N ASN A 683 36.31 -3.00 0.83
CA ASN A 683 35.00 -3.32 0.25
C ASN A 683 34.98 -3.35 -1.30
N ASN A 684 36.01 -3.88 -1.97
CA ASN A 684 36.02 -3.97 -3.44
C ASN A 684 34.80 -4.73 -4.02
N THR A 685 34.23 -5.67 -3.27
CA THR A 685 33.17 -6.58 -3.74
C THR A 685 31.85 -5.91 -4.11
N MET A 686 31.50 -4.74 -3.55
CA MET A 686 30.23 -4.08 -3.85
C MET A 686 30.19 -3.54 -5.28
N LEU A 687 31.19 -2.75 -5.67
CA LEU A 687 31.28 -2.19 -7.00
C LEU A 687 31.51 -3.27 -8.07
N GLU A 688 32.23 -4.34 -7.73
CA GLU A 688 32.42 -5.51 -8.58
C GLU A 688 31.09 -6.20 -8.91
N ARG A 689 30.27 -6.48 -7.88
CA ARG A 689 28.91 -7.05 -8.05
C ARG A 689 28.03 -6.13 -8.88
N PHE A 690 27.98 -4.84 -8.55
CA PHE A 690 27.21 -3.85 -9.30
C PHE A 690 27.63 -3.79 -10.77
N SER A 691 28.94 -3.75 -11.06
CA SER A 691 29.47 -3.67 -12.42
C SER A 691 29.15 -4.93 -13.24
N HIS A 692 29.26 -6.12 -12.63
CA HIS A 692 28.89 -7.38 -13.27
C HIS A 692 27.38 -7.43 -13.58
N MET A 693 26.53 -7.06 -12.62
CA MET A 693 25.08 -7.04 -12.81
C MET A 693 24.64 -6.00 -13.87
N ALA A 694 25.26 -4.83 -13.90
CA ALA A 694 24.99 -3.81 -14.91
C ALA A 694 25.38 -4.28 -16.32
N VAL A 695 26.50 -4.99 -16.49
CA VAL A 695 26.86 -5.60 -17.79
C VAL A 695 25.89 -6.71 -18.18
N ALA A 696 25.46 -7.55 -17.24
CA ALA A 696 24.47 -8.60 -17.49
C ALA A 696 23.13 -8.01 -17.96
N GLU A 697 22.61 -6.97 -17.31
CA GLU A 697 21.39 -6.27 -17.73
C GLU A 697 21.55 -5.60 -19.11
N VAL A 698 22.68 -4.94 -19.38
CA VAL A 698 22.91 -4.32 -20.71
C VAL A 698 22.96 -5.40 -21.80
N ASN A 699 23.56 -6.56 -21.54
CA ASN A 699 23.57 -7.69 -22.48
C ASN A 699 22.15 -8.23 -22.71
N GLU A 700 21.39 -8.46 -21.63
CA GLU A 700 20.00 -8.93 -21.71
C GLU A 700 19.11 -7.93 -22.48
N ALA A 701 19.17 -6.63 -22.15
CA ALA A 701 18.38 -5.60 -22.81
C ALA A 701 18.72 -5.47 -24.31
N VAL A 702 19.99 -5.65 -24.70
CA VAL A 702 20.37 -5.69 -26.12
C VAL A 702 19.81 -6.93 -26.81
N ASP A 703 19.95 -8.12 -26.21
CA ASP A 703 19.46 -9.36 -26.80
C ASP A 703 17.92 -9.36 -26.93
N GLN A 704 17.19 -8.84 -25.93
CA GLN A 704 15.74 -8.61 -26.00
C GLN A 704 15.35 -7.67 -27.15
N VAL A 705 16.09 -6.57 -27.38
CA VAL A 705 15.84 -5.66 -28.51
C VAL A 705 16.11 -6.35 -29.85
N ILE A 706 17.22 -7.09 -29.99
CA ILE A 706 17.59 -7.79 -31.22
C ILE A 706 16.58 -8.90 -31.56
N ASP A 707 16.17 -9.71 -30.59
CA ASP A 707 15.16 -10.77 -30.76
C ASP A 707 13.80 -10.17 -31.14
N THR A 708 13.34 -9.15 -30.42
CA THR A 708 12.05 -8.49 -30.70
C THR A 708 12.02 -7.92 -32.12
N LEU A 709 13.08 -7.22 -32.55
CA LEU A 709 13.20 -6.68 -33.91
C LEU A 709 13.24 -7.77 -34.99
N THR A 710 13.96 -8.86 -34.73
CA THR A 710 14.08 -9.99 -35.66
C THR A 710 12.73 -10.66 -35.87
N ARG A 711 12.04 -11.01 -34.78
CA ARG A 711 10.70 -11.61 -34.81
C ARG A 711 9.66 -10.68 -35.44
N MET A 712 9.72 -9.36 -35.19
CA MET A 712 8.83 -8.39 -35.84
C MET A 712 9.03 -8.37 -37.37
N ASN A 713 10.27 -8.47 -37.86
CA ASN A 713 10.52 -8.57 -39.30
C ASN A 713 10.07 -9.92 -39.89
N GLU A 714 10.16 -11.02 -39.13
CA GLU A 714 9.59 -12.31 -39.53
C GLU A 714 8.07 -12.26 -39.65
N MET A 715 7.38 -11.61 -38.71
CA MET A 715 5.93 -11.37 -38.79
C MET A 715 5.55 -10.53 -40.02
N VAL A 716 6.34 -9.52 -40.37
CA VAL A 716 6.16 -8.73 -41.61
C VAL A 716 6.36 -9.60 -42.86
N LYS A 717 7.37 -10.48 -42.89
CA LYS A 717 7.59 -11.43 -44.00
C LYS A 717 6.46 -12.48 -44.10
N ALA A 718 5.86 -12.85 -42.97
CA ALA A 718 4.72 -13.75 -42.89
C ALA A 718 3.37 -13.08 -43.26
N GLY A 719 3.34 -11.75 -43.44
CA GLY A 719 2.15 -11.01 -43.84
C GLY A 719 1.18 -10.69 -42.70
N ALA A 720 1.68 -10.52 -41.47
CA ALA A 720 0.86 -10.14 -40.31
C ALA A 720 0.14 -8.79 -40.47
N ASP A 721 -1.03 -8.64 -39.84
CA ASP A 721 -1.72 -7.34 -39.75
C ASP A 721 -0.91 -6.36 -38.88
N LEU A 722 -0.82 -5.12 -39.36
CA LEU A 722 -0.07 -4.01 -38.76
C LEU A 722 -0.99 -2.98 -38.08
N SER A 723 -2.31 -3.24 -38.06
CA SER A 723 -3.32 -2.38 -37.44
C SER A 723 -3.29 -2.43 -35.91
N GLU A 724 -3.74 -1.37 -35.24
CA GLU A 724 -3.87 -1.33 -33.75
C GLU A 724 -5.02 -2.22 -33.24
N ASN A 725 -5.97 -2.56 -34.11
CA ASN A 725 -7.13 -3.39 -33.81
C ASN A 725 -6.91 -4.87 -34.20
N ALA A 726 -5.68 -5.25 -34.55
CA ALA A 726 -5.33 -6.63 -34.85
C ALA A 726 -5.62 -7.50 -33.62
N VAL A 727 -6.26 -8.65 -33.83
CA VAL A 727 -6.57 -9.61 -32.76
C VAL A 727 -5.57 -10.77 -32.88
N ALA A 728 -4.97 -11.17 -31.75
CA ALA A 728 -4.08 -12.32 -31.68
C ALA A 728 -4.77 -13.57 -32.27
N PRO A 729 -4.13 -14.35 -33.17
CA PRO A 729 -4.73 -15.55 -33.73
C PRO A 729 -4.94 -16.57 -32.60
N SER A 730 -6.20 -16.96 -32.35
CA SER A 730 -6.51 -17.92 -31.30
C SER A 730 -5.97 -19.30 -31.66
N SER A 731 -5.08 -19.84 -30.82
CA SER A 731 -4.57 -21.20 -30.94
C SER A 731 -5.70 -22.22 -30.72
N SER A 732 -6.34 -22.62 -31.81
CA SER A 732 -7.28 -23.73 -31.84
C SER A 732 -6.52 -25.01 -32.22
N PRO A 733 -6.71 -26.14 -31.49
CA PRO A 733 -6.02 -27.37 -31.81
C PRO A 733 -6.48 -27.90 -33.17
N SER A 734 -5.53 -28.36 -33.97
CA SER A 734 -5.71 -28.68 -35.38
C SER A 734 -6.72 -29.81 -35.61
N SER A 735 -7.79 -29.51 -36.34
CA SER A 735 -8.65 -30.52 -36.97
C SER A 735 -8.27 -30.72 -38.43
N ALA A 736 -7.46 -31.75 -38.70
CA ALA A 736 -7.33 -32.31 -40.04
C ALA A 736 -8.29 -33.51 -40.19
N ASP A 737 -8.84 -33.66 -41.40
CA ASP A 737 -9.72 -34.74 -41.90
C ASP A 737 -11.11 -34.93 -41.26
N GLY A 738 -12.14 -34.86 -42.12
CA GLY A 738 -13.54 -35.02 -41.70
C GLY A 738 -14.59 -34.74 -42.79
N LEU A 739 -14.51 -35.44 -43.93
CA LEU A 739 -15.57 -35.36 -44.95
C LEU A 739 -16.86 -36.09 -44.51
N GLY A 740 -17.91 -35.32 -44.26
CA GLY A 740 -19.31 -35.75 -44.43
C GLY A 740 -19.98 -36.48 -43.25
N GLY A 741 -21.12 -35.94 -42.79
CA GLY A 741 -22.01 -36.62 -41.85
C GLY A 741 -23.04 -35.67 -41.22
N GLN A 742 -24.28 -35.66 -41.71
CA GLN A 742 -25.39 -34.99 -41.04
C GLN A 742 -25.85 -35.81 -39.82
N GLN A 743 -26.15 -35.17 -38.67
CA GLN A 743 -27.52 -35.08 -38.11
C GLN A 743 -27.59 -34.59 -36.65
N GLN A 744 -28.60 -33.75 -36.42
CA GLN A 744 -29.41 -33.59 -35.19
C GLN A 744 -28.77 -33.13 -33.86
N GLN A 745 -29.17 -31.92 -33.48
CA GLN A 745 -29.37 -31.53 -32.08
C GLN A 745 -30.31 -32.50 -31.35
N GLN A 746 -30.00 -32.91 -30.11
CA GLN A 746 -30.91 -32.73 -28.96
C GLN A 746 -30.37 -33.18 -27.58
N GLN A 747 -30.90 -32.52 -26.54
CA GLN A 747 -31.10 -33.01 -25.16
C GLN A 747 -29.92 -33.11 -24.16
N SER A 748 -29.74 -31.97 -23.48
CA SER A 748 -29.50 -31.77 -22.05
C SER A 748 -29.82 -32.91 -21.04
N ARG A 749 -29.04 -32.96 -19.93
CA ARG A 749 -29.50 -32.81 -18.49
C ARG A 749 -29.09 -33.91 -17.47
N ARG A 750 -28.17 -33.55 -16.53
CA ARG A 750 -28.00 -33.95 -15.10
C ARG A 750 -28.01 -35.44 -14.64
N GLN A 751 -26.97 -35.84 -13.86
CA GLN A 751 -27.00 -36.49 -12.51
C GLN A 751 -25.54 -36.65 -11.96
N ARG A 752 -25.20 -36.32 -10.69
CA ARG A 752 -25.13 -37.16 -9.43
C ARG A 752 -24.29 -38.46 -9.55
N SER A 753 -23.53 -39.02 -8.60
CA SER A 753 -23.03 -38.71 -7.21
C SER A 753 -22.14 -39.90 -6.72
N GLY A 754 -21.29 -39.93 -5.68
CA GLY A 754 -20.84 -38.97 -4.65
C GLY A 754 -20.58 -39.60 -3.24
N ALA A 755 -19.35 -40.08 -2.93
CA ALA A 755 -18.90 -40.74 -1.67
C ALA A 755 -17.34 -40.86 -1.65
N SER A 756 -16.55 -41.10 -0.57
CA SER A 756 -16.66 -40.89 0.91
C SER A 756 -15.33 -41.20 1.64
N ARG A 757 -14.88 -40.34 2.59
CA ARG A 757 -13.94 -40.56 3.74
C ARG A 757 -12.70 -41.48 3.64
N SER A 758 -11.52 -40.93 3.98
CA SER A 758 -10.65 -41.42 5.09
C SER A 758 -9.58 -40.39 5.48
N GLU A 759 -9.10 -40.45 6.73
CA GLU A 759 -8.02 -39.60 7.27
C GLU A 759 -6.62 -40.08 6.83
N GLY A 760 -5.65 -39.16 6.79
CA GLY A 760 -4.23 -39.44 6.58
C GLY A 760 -3.45 -38.13 6.50
N ALA A 761 -2.56 -37.89 7.45
CA ALA A 761 -1.67 -36.73 7.41
C ALA A 761 -0.50 -37.03 6.47
N ASP A 762 -0.16 -36.07 5.61
CA ASP A 762 1.20 -35.92 5.11
C ASP A 762 1.50 -34.43 4.89
N SER A 763 2.76 -34.08 5.11
CA SER A 763 3.30 -32.74 4.87
C SER A 763 3.54 -32.54 3.37
N GLY A 764 2.85 -31.57 2.79
CA GLY A 764 3.11 -31.06 1.45
C GLY A 764 3.02 -29.54 1.49
N GLU A 765 4.15 -28.88 1.25
CA GLU A 765 4.24 -27.42 1.17
C GLU A 765 3.52 -26.92 -0.09
N ASP A 766 3.11 -25.65 -0.07
CA ASP A 766 2.24 -25.03 -1.06
C ASP A 766 3.03 -24.65 -2.34
N GLU A 767 3.49 -25.66 -3.10
CA GLU A 767 4.00 -25.47 -4.47
C GLU A 767 2.83 -25.18 -5.44
N GLY A 768 2.21 -24.02 -5.23
CA GLY A 768 0.99 -23.57 -5.90
C GLY A 768 1.15 -22.50 -6.96
N GLU A 769 2.35 -21.92 -7.16
CA GLU A 769 2.54 -20.71 -8.00
C GLU A 769 3.61 -20.80 -9.11
N ASP A 770 4.28 -21.94 -9.32
CA ASP A 770 5.33 -22.09 -10.35
C ASP A 770 4.83 -22.34 -11.80
N ASN A 771 3.51 -22.36 -12.04
CA ASN A 771 2.92 -22.71 -13.34
C ASN A 771 2.63 -21.52 -14.29
N GLU A 772 3.12 -20.31 -14.01
CA GLU A 772 2.97 -19.16 -14.93
C GLU A 772 4.11 -19.03 -15.96
N VAL A 773 5.28 -19.64 -15.75
CA VAL A 773 6.45 -19.44 -16.61
C VAL A 773 6.40 -20.25 -17.93
N GLU A 774 5.68 -21.37 -17.98
CA GLU A 774 5.59 -22.23 -19.19
C GLU A 774 4.53 -21.80 -20.24
N ASN A 775 3.85 -20.66 -20.07
CA ASN A 775 2.83 -20.16 -21.01
C ASN A 775 3.34 -19.10 -22.03
N ALA A 776 4.67 -18.96 -22.17
CA ALA A 776 5.31 -17.81 -22.81
C ALA A 776 5.17 -17.70 -24.36
N ASP A 777 4.70 -18.74 -25.07
CA ASP A 777 4.60 -18.73 -26.54
C ASP A 777 3.16 -18.56 -27.06
N ARG A 778 2.42 -17.63 -26.45
CA ARG A 778 1.15 -17.12 -27.01
C ARG A 778 1.45 -16.16 -28.16
N SER A 779 0.77 -16.33 -29.29
CA SER A 779 0.99 -15.55 -30.51
C SER A 779 0.55 -14.08 -30.37
N GLN A 780 1.46 -13.24 -29.88
CA GLN A 780 1.32 -11.78 -29.81
C GLN A 780 1.09 -11.17 -31.20
N THR A 781 0.33 -10.07 -31.26
CA THR A 781 0.16 -9.25 -32.46
C THR A 781 1.39 -8.40 -32.75
N TYR A 782 1.50 -7.88 -33.98
CA TYR A 782 2.59 -6.96 -34.35
C TYR A 782 2.58 -5.67 -33.52
N HIS A 783 1.41 -5.21 -33.08
CA HIS A 783 1.28 -4.00 -32.27
C HIS A 783 1.69 -4.24 -30.81
N GLU A 784 1.22 -5.32 -30.18
CA GLU A 784 1.64 -5.70 -28.81
C GLU A 784 3.15 -5.88 -28.71
N ARG A 785 3.75 -6.63 -29.65
CA ARG A 785 5.20 -6.84 -29.69
C ARG A 785 5.98 -5.54 -29.98
N GLY A 786 5.40 -4.60 -30.73
CA GLY A 786 5.93 -3.24 -30.90
C GLY A 786 5.85 -2.37 -29.64
N MET A 787 4.86 -2.58 -28.78
CA MET A 787 4.80 -1.94 -27.45
C MET A 787 5.86 -2.55 -26.50
N SER A 788 6.07 -3.87 -26.53
CA SER A 788 7.19 -4.51 -25.82
C SER A 788 8.55 -3.97 -26.30
N LEU A 789 8.75 -3.80 -27.61
CA LEU A 789 9.97 -3.19 -28.17
C LEU A 789 10.23 -1.79 -27.58
N ARG A 790 9.19 -0.96 -27.43
CA ARG A 790 9.34 0.37 -26.82
C ARG A 790 9.81 0.29 -25.36
N SER A 791 9.32 -0.69 -24.60
CA SER A 791 9.79 -0.94 -23.23
C SER A 791 11.26 -1.38 -23.20
N HIS A 792 11.63 -2.38 -23.99
CA HIS A 792 13.01 -2.87 -24.09
C HIS A 792 13.98 -1.77 -24.54
N LEU A 793 13.56 -0.86 -25.44
CA LEU A 793 14.36 0.29 -25.86
C LEU A 793 14.56 1.34 -24.77
N LEU A 794 13.59 1.55 -23.87
CA LEU A 794 13.73 2.44 -22.72
C LEU A 794 14.73 1.86 -21.70
N LEU A 795 14.59 0.57 -21.37
CA LEU A 795 15.53 -0.16 -20.50
C LEU A 795 16.94 -0.13 -21.09
N PHE A 796 17.12 -0.53 -22.34
CA PHE A 796 18.40 -0.46 -23.06
C PHE A 796 19.02 0.94 -22.97
N THR A 797 18.23 2.00 -23.21
CA THR A 797 18.73 3.37 -23.20
C THR A 797 19.18 3.82 -21.80
N ALA A 798 18.42 3.49 -20.76
CA ALA A 798 18.78 3.82 -19.38
C ALA A 798 20.02 3.05 -18.92
N SER A 799 20.05 1.73 -19.10
CA SER A 799 21.15 0.85 -18.66
C SER A 799 22.45 1.15 -19.42
N MET A 800 22.42 1.38 -20.73
CA MET A 800 23.60 1.80 -21.50
C MET A 800 24.13 3.16 -21.07
N ASP A 801 23.26 4.17 -20.97
CA ASP A 801 23.69 5.51 -20.59
C ASP A 801 24.24 5.53 -19.15
N MET A 802 23.68 4.74 -18.21
CA MET A 802 24.26 4.52 -16.88
C MET A 802 25.64 3.86 -16.96
N PHE A 803 25.75 2.78 -17.74
CA PHE A 803 26.99 2.02 -17.84
C PHE A 803 28.14 2.83 -18.47
N ILE A 804 27.85 3.69 -19.44
CA ILE A 804 28.82 4.62 -20.02
C ILE A 804 29.39 5.54 -18.92
N GLU A 805 28.54 6.16 -18.10
CA GLU A 805 28.99 7.03 -17.00
C GLU A 805 29.74 6.26 -15.90
N LEU A 806 29.32 5.01 -15.61
CA LEU A 806 30.04 4.10 -14.70
C LEU A 806 31.47 3.83 -15.19
N SER A 807 31.64 3.56 -16.49
CA SER A 807 32.95 3.32 -17.11
C SER A 807 33.89 4.53 -17.06
N LEU A 808 33.32 5.74 -17.07
CA LEU A 808 34.06 7.00 -16.95
C LEU A 808 34.52 7.28 -15.51
N GLN A 809 33.64 7.10 -14.53
CA GLN A 809 33.94 7.41 -13.12
C GLN A 809 34.76 6.34 -12.41
N PHE A 810 34.58 5.07 -12.78
CA PHE A 810 35.15 3.91 -12.10
C PHE A 810 35.89 2.95 -13.06
N PRO A 811 36.87 3.44 -13.85
CA PRO A 811 37.54 2.63 -14.88
C PRO A 811 38.23 1.39 -14.32
N LYS A 812 38.74 1.41 -13.07
CA LYS A 812 39.37 0.26 -12.41
C LYS A 812 38.38 -0.88 -12.09
N GLY A 813 37.14 -0.56 -11.74
CA GLY A 813 36.12 -1.56 -11.43
C GLY A 813 35.60 -2.25 -12.69
N VAL A 814 35.41 -1.48 -13.76
CA VAL A 814 34.89 -2.00 -15.04
C VAL A 814 35.99 -2.71 -15.87
N SER A 815 37.28 -2.42 -15.67
CA SER A 815 38.39 -3.05 -16.42
C SER A 815 38.86 -4.41 -15.87
N GLN A 816 38.12 -5.03 -14.96
CA GLN A 816 38.39 -6.37 -14.47
C GLN A 816 38.11 -7.43 -15.54
N ASN A 817 38.86 -8.53 -15.50
CA ASN A 817 38.99 -9.44 -16.65
C ASN A 817 37.67 -10.08 -17.10
N MET A 818 36.76 -10.47 -16.19
CA MET A 818 35.47 -11.04 -16.60
C MET A 818 34.43 -10.01 -17.04
N VAL A 819 34.36 -8.84 -16.39
CA VAL A 819 33.48 -7.73 -16.83
C VAL A 819 33.89 -7.27 -18.23
N ALA A 820 35.20 -7.14 -18.47
CA ALA A 820 35.77 -6.82 -19.77
C ALA A 820 35.48 -7.89 -20.85
N GLY A 821 35.51 -9.18 -20.49
CA GLY A 821 35.19 -10.30 -21.37
C GLY A 821 33.72 -10.30 -21.83
N GLN A 822 32.79 -10.30 -20.87
CA GLN A 822 31.35 -10.27 -21.14
C GLN A 822 30.96 -9.09 -22.01
N ILE A 823 31.49 -7.89 -21.72
CA ILE A 823 31.14 -6.70 -22.48
C ILE A 823 31.85 -6.62 -23.84
N SER A 824 33.06 -7.18 -24.01
CA SER A 824 33.68 -7.27 -25.35
C SER A 824 32.87 -8.19 -26.27
N GLU A 825 32.40 -9.32 -25.74
CA GLU A 825 31.56 -10.29 -26.46
C GLU A 825 30.21 -9.66 -26.86
N MET A 826 29.52 -9.03 -25.89
CA MET A 826 28.26 -8.32 -26.14
C MET A 826 28.42 -7.19 -27.16
N LEU A 827 29.39 -6.29 -26.99
CA LEU A 827 29.55 -5.15 -27.90
C LEU A 827 29.92 -5.62 -29.32
N ALA A 828 30.78 -6.62 -29.46
CA ALA A 828 31.11 -7.19 -30.77
C ALA A 828 29.87 -7.78 -31.46
N ARG A 829 29.06 -8.59 -30.74
CA ARG A 829 27.80 -9.17 -31.24
C ARG A 829 26.81 -8.10 -31.67
N SER A 830 26.68 -7.05 -30.85
CA SER A 830 25.78 -5.92 -31.07
C SER A 830 26.17 -5.11 -32.31
N LEU A 831 27.46 -4.79 -32.47
CA LEU A 831 27.97 -4.07 -33.64
C LEU A 831 27.81 -4.90 -34.91
N MET A 832 28.04 -6.21 -34.85
CA MET A 832 27.75 -7.14 -35.96
C MET A 832 26.26 -7.18 -36.33
N ALA A 833 25.35 -7.15 -35.35
CA ALA A 833 23.91 -7.11 -35.59
C ALA A 833 23.46 -5.80 -36.26
N PHE A 834 23.88 -4.65 -35.74
CA PHE A 834 23.40 -3.33 -36.20
C PHE A 834 24.13 -2.77 -37.43
N ALA A 835 25.44 -3.06 -37.60
CA ALA A 835 26.25 -2.51 -38.69
C ALA A 835 26.83 -3.56 -39.66
N GLY A 836 26.83 -4.85 -39.28
CA GLY A 836 27.26 -5.96 -40.13
C GLY A 836 26.25 -6.35 -41.23
N PRO A 837 26.49 -7.46 -41.95
CA PRO A 837 25.65 -7.89 -43.08
C PRO A 837 24.20 -8.20 -42.68
N ASN A 838 24.01 -8.65 -41.43
CA ASN A 838 22.70 -9.02 -40.89
C ASN A 838 21.84 -7.81 -40.52
N SER A 839 22.35 -6.57 -40.50
CA SER A 839 21.60 -5.34 -40.23
C SER A 839 20.31 -5.13 -41.03
N ARG A 840 20.15 -5.82 -42.17
CA ARG A 840 18.90 -5.84 -42.95
C ARG A 840 17.77 -6.62 -42.27
N SER A 841 18.06 -7.55 -41.36
CA SER A 841 17.06 -8.33 -40.60
C SER A 841 16.39 -7.51 -39.48
N LEU A 842 16.99 -6.40 -39.03
CA LEU A 842 16.47 -5.55 -37.96
C LEU A 842 15.56 -4.41 -38.45
N LYS A 843 15.17 -4.41 -39.73
CA LYS A 843 14.26 -3.40 -40.30
C LYS A 843 12.81 -3.77 -40.06
N ILE A 844 12.10 -2.92 -39.32
CA ILE A 844 10.67 -3.02 -39.04
C ILE A 844 9.86 -1.94 -39.77
N GLN A 845 8.56 -2.16 -39.97
CA GLN A 845 7.64 -1.14 -40.48
C GLN A 845 7.08 -0.29 -39.34
N ASN A 846 6.77 0.99 -39.61
CA ASN A 846 6.26 1.97 -38.64
C ASN A 846 7.19 2.16 -37.41
N ALA A 847 8.51 2.13 -37.62
CA ALA A 847 9.54 2.25 -36.56
C ALA A 847 9.34 3.48 -35.65
N ASP A 848 8.93 4.62 -36.21
CA ASP A 848 8.68 5.86 -35.47
C ASP A 848 7.53 5.71 -34.43
N ARG A 849 6.55 4.83 -34.67
CA ARG A 849 5.44 4.55 -33.73
C ARG A 849 5.94 3.97 -32.40
N TYR A 850 7.04 3.21 -32.46
CA TYR A 850 7.63 2.50 -31.33
C TYR A 850 8.90 3.19 -30.80
N ASN A 851 9.15 4.45 -31.20
CA ASN A 851 10.37 5.21 -30.91
C ASN A 851 11.68 4.54 -31.37
N PHE A 852 11.63 3.57 -32.30
CA PHE A 852 12.82 2.84 -32.72
C PHE A 852 13.66 3.64 -33.72
N ARG A 853 14.82 4.13 -33.26
CA ARG A 853 15.80 4.85 -34.08
C ARG A 853 17.11 4.06 -34.15
N PRO A 854 17.34 3.24 -35.20
CA PRO A 854 18.49 2.34 -35.27
C PRO A 854 19.85 3.06 -35.23
N ARG A 855 19.91 4.31 -35.74
CA ARG A 855 21.12 5.14 -35.60
C ARG A 855 21.40 5.54 -34.16
N GLU A 856 20.37 5.85 -33.36
CA GLU A 856 20.55 6.28 -31.97
C GLU A 856 21.03 5.12 -31.07
N VAL A 857 20.53 3.90 -31.35
CA VAL A 857 21.00 2.66 -30.71
C VAL A 857 22.45 2.36 -31.09
N LEU A 858 22.78 2.41 -32.39
CA LEU A 858 24.16 2.19 -32.87
C LEU A 858 25.14 3.25 -32.35
N MET A 859 24.75 4.52 -32.27
CA MET A 859 25.62 5.58 -31.73
C MET A 859 25.99 5.31 -30.26
N ARG A 860 25.05 4.88 -29.41
CA ARG A 860 25.34 4.51 -28.00
C ARG A 860 26.25 3.29 -27.89
N LEU A 861 25.98 2.25 -28.68
CA LEU A 861 26.83 1.06 -28.76
C LEU A 861 28.27 1.41 -29.15
N VAL A 862 28.44 2.29 -30.15
CA VAL A 862 29.76 2.75 -30.61
C VAL A 862 30.43 3.66 -29.59
N ASP A 863 29.72 4.58 -28.94
CA ASP A 863 30.31 5.45 -27.91
C ASP A 863 30.85 4.59 -26.76
N CYS A 864 30.00 3.71 -26.18
CA CYS A 864 30.35 2.71 -25.18
C CYS A 864 31.60 1.90 -25.58
N PHE A 865 31.63 1.35 -26.79
CA PHE A 865 32.79 0.64 -27.32
C PHE A 865 34.06 1.51 -27.35
N THR A 866 33.95 2.78 -27.78
CA THR A 866 35.11 3.69 -27.83
C THR A 866 35.61 4.20 -26.48
N HIS A 867 34.84 4.07 -25.38
CA HIS A 867 35.34 4.37 -24.04
C HIS A 867 36.51 3.46 -23.65
N PHE A 868 36.44 2.17 -24.02
CA PHE A 868 37.46 1.17 -23.66
C PHE A 868 38.71 1.16 -24.56
N ARG A 869 38.83 2.07 -25.53
CA ARG A 869 39.95 2.10 -26.51
C ARG A 869 41.37 2.24 -25.93
N ARG A 870 41.48 2.57 -24.64
CA ARG A 870 42.76 2.65 -23.89
C ARG A 870 42.93 1.55 -22.84
N SER A 871 41.91 0.71 -22.63
CA SER A 871 41.95 -0.42 -21.68
C SER A 871 42.61 -1.62 -22.36
N LYS A 872 43.86 -1.91 -22.00
CA LYS A 872 44.59 -3.07 -22.53
C LYS A 872 43.85 -4.39 -22.25
N ASN A 873 43.22 -4.53 -21.09
CA ASN A 873 42.47 -5.73 -20.73
C ASN A 873 41.28 -5.95 -21.67
N PHE A 874 40.46 -4.91 -21.90
CA PHE A 874 39.33 -5.00 -22.84
C PHE A 874 39.78 -5.30 -24.27
N LEU A 875 40.88 -4.69 -24.74
CA LEU A 875 41.43 -4.96 -26.07
C LEU A 875 41.90 -6.42 -26.21
N ARG A 876 42.45 -7.02 -25.14
CA ARG A 876 42.82 -8.45 -25.11
C ARG A 876 41.58 -9.35 -25.11
N CYS A 877 40.60 -9.06 -24.26
CA CYS A 877 39.31 -9.78 -24.23
C CYS A 877 38.62 -9.77 -25.60
N LEU A 878 38.64 -8.63 -26.31
CA LEU A 878 38.09 -8.51 -27.66
C LEU A 878 38.83 -9.36 -28.71
N CYS A 879 40.12 -9.64 -28.51
CA CYS A 879 40.85 -10.57 -29.40
C CYS A 879 40.41 -12.03 -29.20
N HIS A 880 39.95 -12.40 -28.00
CA HIS A 880 39.51 -13.76 -27.66
C HIS A 880 37.98 -13.94 -27.73
N CYS A 881 37.23 -12.95 -28.24
CA CYS A 881 35.78 -13.05 -28.36
C CYS A 881 35.34 -14.06 -29.44
N SER A 882 34.09 -14.49 -29.42
CA SER A 882 33.58 -15.52 -30.35
C SER A 882 33.54 -15.07 -31.82
N ILE A 883 33.72 -13.78 -32.07
CA ILE A 883 33.56 -13.14 -33.37
C ILE A 883 34.93 -12.87 -34.02
N PRO A 884 35.18 -13.33 -35.26
CA PRO A 884 36.45 -13.12 -35.93
C PRO A 884 36.86 -11.63 -36.00
N LEU A 885 38.12 -11.34 -35.63
CA LEU A 885 38.69 -9.98 -35.69
C LEU A 885 38.57 -9.32 -37.07
N CYS A 886 38.57 -10.10 -38.16
CA CYS A 886 38.36 -9.58 -39.52
C CYS A 886 36.94 -9.03 -39.75
N ASP A 887 35.94 -9.61 -39.11
CA ASP A 887 34.54 -9.17 -39.22
C ASP A 887 34.30 -7.93 -38.36
N ILE A 888 34.95 -7.86 -37.19
CA ILE A 888 34.97 -6.67 -36.33
C ILE A 888 35.60 -5.48 -37.09
N ASP A 889 36.80 -5.62 -37.66
CA ASP A 889 37.44 -4.56 -38.45
C ASP A 889 36.61 -4.16 -39.68
N SER A 890 36.00 -5.13 -40.38
CA SER A 890 35.04 -4.88 -41.47
C SER A 890 33.85 -4.01 -41.03
N VAL A 891 33.30 -4.26 -39.84
CA VAL A 891 32.21 -3.46 -39.26
C VAL A 891 32.69 -2.07 -38.85
N LEU A 892 33.85 -1.94 -38.19
CA LEU A 892 34.40 -0.63 -37.79
C LEU A 892 34.65 0.26 -39.03
N ARG A 893 35.20 -0.30 -40.11
CA ARG A 893 35.32 0.40 -41.41
C ARG A 893 33.96 0.76 -41.98
N THR A 894 33.00 -0.16 -41.97
CA THR A 894 31.63 0.10 -42.47
C THR A 894 30.93 1.25 -41.72
N ILE A 895 31.18 1.39 -40.42
CA ILE A 895 30.67 2.49 -39.58
C ILE A 895 31.25 3.85 -40.01
N VAL A 896 32.58 3.89 -40.25
CA VAL A 896 33.32 5.08 -40.71
C VAL A 896 32.93 5.46 -42.15
N ASP A 897 33.03 4.52 -43.09
CA ASP A 897 32.80 4.74 -44.53
C ASP A 897 31.37 5.20 -44.85
N ARG A 898 30.38 4.72 -44.08
CA ARG A 898 28.96 5.08 -44.25
C ARG A 898 28.50 6.23 -43.35
N GLN A 899 29.41 6.84 -42.57
CA GLN A 899 29.11 7.93 -41.63
C GLN A 899 27.87 7.65 -40.77
N LEU A 900 27.83 6.46 -40.14
CA LEU A 900 26.67 6.04 -39.34
C LEU A 900 26.59 6.72 -37.96
N VAL A 901 27.65 7.44 -37.58
CA VAL A 901 27.93 7.99 -36.25
C VAL A 901 28.54 9.40 -36.42
N SER A 902 28.51 10.24 -35.38
CA SER A 902 29.06 11.60 -35.38
C SER A 902 30.58 11.66 -35.62
N GLU A 903 31.06 12.80 -36.17
CA GLU A 903 32.48 13.02 -36.49
C GLU A 903 33.42 12.78 -35.28
N ASP A 904 33.00 13.20 -34.08
CA ASP A 904 33.70 13.01 -32.81
C ASP A 904 33.88 11.53 -32.39
N LEU A 905 33.07 10.62 -32.92
CA LEU A 905 33.21 9.18 -32.67
C LEU A 905 33.94 8.46 -33.80
N THR A 906 33.82 8.94 -35.04
CA THR A 906 34.52 8.41 -36.22
C THR A 906 36.04 8.34 -36.02
N TRP A 907 36.65 9.37 -35.40
CA TRP A 907 38.08 9.33 -35.09
C TRP A 907 38.40 8.37 -33.94
N LYS A 908 37.57 8.29 -32.88
CA LYS A 908 37.76 7.34 -31.77
C LYS A 908 37.66 5.88 -32.24
N VAL A 909 36.74 5.58 -33.15
CA VAL A 909 36.59 4.27 -33.81
C VAL A 909 37.85 3.92 -34.60
N SER A 910 38.45 4.90 -35.27
CA SER A 910 39.70 4.72 -36.01
C SER A 910 40.91 4.50 -35.08
N GLU A 911 40.98 5.22 -33.94
CA GLU A 911 41.97 4.97 -32.86
C GLU A 911 41.81 3.55 -32.31
N MET A 912 40.56 3.12 -32.06
CA MET A 912 40.22 1.78 -31.56
C MET A 912 40.64 0.66 -32.53
N ALA A 913 40.30 0.75 -33.83
CA ALA A 913 40.69 -0.27 -34.82
C ALA A 913 42.22 -0.44 -34.92
N SER A 914 42.96 0.66 -34.84
CA SER A 914 44.43 0.65 -34.78
C SER A 914 44.95 -0.01 -33.50
N ALA A 915 44.35 0.30 -32.34
CA ALA A 915 44.72 -0.27 -31.05
C ALA A 915 44.46 -1.79 -31.00
N VAL A 916 43.31 -2.27 -31.47
CA VAL A 916 43.00 -3.70 -31.58
C VAL A 916 44.01 -4.41 -32.50
N THR A 917 44.34 -3.82 -33.65
CA THR A 917 45.35 -4.39 -34.57
C THR A 917 46.76 -4.45 -33.96
N SER A 918 47.08 -3.55 -33.03
CA SER A 918 48.35 -3.58 -32.29
C SER A 918 48.34 -4.63 -31.18
N VAL A 919 47.25 -4.73 -30.42
CA VAL A 919 47.12 -5.68 -29.29
C VAL A 919 46.98 -7.11 -29.78
N SER A 920 46.28 -7.37 -30.89
CA SER A 920 46.24 -8.70 -31.52
C SER A 920 47.66 -9.23 -31.78
N LYS A 921 48.57 -8.41 -32.31
CA LYS A 921 49.98 -8.84 -32.49
C LYS A 921 50.73 -9.07 -31.17
N GLU A 922 50.36 -8.40 -30.08
CA GLU A 922 50.92 -8.69 -28.75
C GLU A 922 50.37 -10.03 -28.22
N VAL A 923 49.06 -10.27 -28.42
CA VAL A 923 48.34 -11.49 -28.04
C VAL A 923 48.81 -12.70 -28.82
N ASP A 924 48.87 -12.65 -30.16
CA ASP A 924 49.34 -13.75 -31.01
C ASP A 924 50.74 -14.24 -30.59
N ASN A 925 51.62 -13.31 -30.16
CA ASN A 925 52.96 -13.62 -29.66
C ASN A 925 52.97 -14.16 -28.21
N GLU A 926 51.98 -13.81 -27.38
CA GLU A 926 51.81 -14.35 -26.03
C GLU A 926 51.16 -15.75 -26.08
N GLU A 927 50.07 -15.93 -26.82
CA GLU A 927 49.37 -17.22 -27.01
C GLU A 927 50.27 -18.27 -27.66
N ALA A 928 51.07 -17.90 -28.67
CA ALA A 928 52.05 -18.79 -29.28
C ALA A 928 53.09 -19.35 -28.30
N VAL A 929 53.24 -18.81 -27.08
CA VAL A 929 54.05 -19.43 -26.01
C VAL A 929 53.28 -20.49 -25.23
N TRP A 930 51.96 -20.32 -25.07
CA TRP A 930 51.07 -21.18 -24.30
C TRP A 930 50.37 -22.30 -25.10
N ASP A 931 50.41 -22.28 -26.44
CA ASP A 931 49.90 -23.38 -27.28
C ASP A 931 50.47 -24.77 -26.92
N ASP A 932 51.72 -24.81 -26.43
CA ASP A 932 52.41 -26.03 -25.99
C ASP A 932 52.36 -26.22 -24.45
N ALA A 933 51.43 -25.57 -23.75
CA ALA A 933 51.34 -25.62 -22.30
C ALA A 933 50.82 -26.99 -21.80
N PRO A 934 51.48 -27.60 -20.81
CA PRO A 934 51.00 -28.82 -20.19
C PRO A 934 49.82 -28.53 -19.26
N ASP A 935 48.87 -29.46 -19.16
CA ASP A 935 47.62 -29.33 -18.39
C ASP A 935 47.78 -28.78 -16.96
N TYR A 936 48.91 -29.08 -16.29
CA TYR A 936 49.16 -28.59 -14.93
C TYR A 936 49.42 -27.08 -14.82
N ALA A 937 49.73 -26.43 -15.95
CA ALA A 937 49.97 -24.99 -16.09
C ALA A 937 48.74 -24.22 -16.62
N LEU A 938 47.62 -24.93 -16.83
CA LEU A 938 46.34 -24.37 -17.26
C LEU A 938 45.33 -24.36 -16.11
N ASP A 939 44.37 -23.44 -16.21
CA ASP A 939 43.24 -23.26 -15.31
C ASP A 939 42.20 -24.37 -15.52
N ALA A 940 41.76 -25.01 -14.43
CA ALA A 940 40.85 -26.15 -14.52
C ALA A 940 39.41 -25.81 -14.97
N LEU A 941 39.01 -24.55 -15.00
CA LEU A 941 37.69 -24.09 -15.46
C LEU A 941 37.75 -23.50 -16.87
N LEU A 942 38.70 -22.61 -17.13
CA LEU A 942 38.77 -21.84 -18.37
C LEU A 942 39.84 -22.32 -19.36
N SER A 943 40.69 -23.28 -18.98
CA SER A 943 41.86 -23.73 -19.76
C SER A 943 42.83 -22.59 -20.13
N THR A 944 42.81 -21.50 -19.37
CA THR A 944 43.69 -20.32 -19.54
C THR A 944 44.97 -20.49 -18.73
N PRO A 945 46.03 -19.68 -18.97
CA PRO A 945 47.26 -19.73 -18.18
C PRO A 945 47.04 -19.59 -16.66
N LEU A 946 47.60 -20.53 -15.87
CA LEU A 946 47.46 -20.57 -14.42
C LEU A 946 48.51 -19.66 -13.74
N LEU A 947 48.21 -18.36 -13.65
CA LEU A 947 49.10 -17.32 -13.13
C LEU A 947 49.05 -17.20 -11.59
N GLN A 948 47.86 -17.26 -11.01
CA GLN A 948 47.63 -17.18 -9.57
C GLN A 948 46.85 -18.41 -9.08
N PRO A 949 47.51 -19.58 -9.00
CA PRO A 949 46.84 -20.82 -8.57
C PRO A 949 46.31 -20.71 -7.13
N VAL A 950 45.03 -21.03 -6.98
CA VAL A 950 44.31 -21.27 -5.73
C VAL A 950 43.76 -22.68 -5.77
N ALA A 951 43.94 -23.45 -4.70
CA ALA A 951 43.39 -24.79 -4.60
C ALA A 951 41.92 -24.75 -4.17
N LEU A 952 41.06 -25.48 -4.87
CA LEU A 952 39.67 -25.65 -4.44
C LEU A 952 39.57 -26.57 -3.21
N PRO A 953 38.68 -26.28 -2.23
CA PRO A 953 38.45 -27.17 -1.10
C PRO A 953 37.82 -28.49 -1.55
N ALA A 954 38.57 -29.58 -1.45
CA ALA A 954 38.11 -30.93 -1.78
C ALA A 954 38.73 -31.97 -0.84
N GLU A 955 37.99 -33.05 -0.54
CA GLU A 955 38.51 -34.19 0.24
C GLU A 955 39.32 -35.15 -0.66
N VAL A 956 40.60 -34.82 -0.85
CA VAL A 956 41.51 -35.58 -1.73
C VAL A 956 42.50 -36.40 -0.89
N LYS A 957 42.82 -37.62 -1.34
CA LYS A 957 43.74 -38.53 -0.64
C LYS A 957 45.21 -38.13 -0.74
N ASP A 958 45.58 -37.50 -1.85
CA ASP A 958 46.92 -36.99 -2.13
C ASP A 958 46.83 -35.51 -2.52
N LEU A 959 47.66 -34.65 -1.91
CA LEU A 959 47.65 -33.19 -2.11
C LEU A 959 48.06 -32.75 -3.54
N ASN A 960 48.62 -33.67 -4.34
CA ASN A 960 48.98 -33.41 -5.73
C ASN A 960 47.76 -33.40 -6.67
N ASP A 961 46.68 -34.06 -6.27
CA ASP A 961 45.43 -34.21 -7.05
C ASP A 961 44.43 -33.07 -6.76
N LEU A 962 44.84 -32.03 -6.01
CA LEU A 962 44.06 -30.81 -5.83
C LEU A 962 43.79 -30.12 -7.17
N VAL A 963 42.57 -29.63 -7.34
CA VAL A 963 42.19 -28.84 -8.52
C VAL A 963 42.59 -27.39 -8.29
N TYR A 964 43.34 -26.84 -9.24
CA TYR A 964 43.85 -25.46 -9.19
C TYR A 964 43.11 -24.59 -10.20
N VAL A 965 42.66 -23.43 -9.74
CA VAL A 965 41.97 -22.40 -10.53
C VAL A 965 42.65 -21.06 -10.25
N ASN A 966 42.66 -20.13 -11.20
CA ASN A 966 43.13 -18.78 -10.95
C ASN A 966 42.26 -18.08 -9.90
N GLN A 967 42.89 -17.32 -9.00
CA GLN A 967 42.19 -16.57 -7.96
C GLN A 967 41.07 -15.69 -8.53
N GLU A 968 41.33 -14.97 -9.62
CA GLU A 968 40.35 -14.09 -10.29
C GLU A 968 39.16 -14.89 -10.84
N THR A 969 39.42 -16.02 -11.50
CA THR A 969 38.39 -16.89 -12.09
C THR A 969 37.46 -17.46 -11.02
N LEU A 970 38.02 -17.89 -9.88
CA LEU A 970 37.26 -18.41 -8.76
C LEU A 970 36.48 -17.31 -8.02
N HIS A 971 37.09 -16.14 -7.83
CA HIS A 971 36.45 -14.95 -7.26
C HIS A 971 35.19 -14.59 -8.04
N HIS A 972 35.31 -14.44 -9.37
CA HIS A 972 34.19 -14.09 -10.22
C HIS A 972 33.09 -15.16 -10.29
N LEU A 973 33.43 -16.45 -10.27
CA LEU A 973 32.42 -17.52 -10.18
C LEU A 973 31.60 -17.39 -8.90
N LEU A 974 32.26 -17.16 -7.75
CA LEU A 974 31.61 -17.02 -6.44
C LEU A 974 30.82 -15.71 -6.28
N LEU A 975 31.12 -14.69 -7.09
CA LEU A 975 30.31 -13.46 -7.19
C LEU A 975 28.97 -13.70 -7.91
N SER A 976 28.90 -14.63 -8.87
CA SER A 976 27.65 -14.98 -9.57
C SER A 976 26.89 -16.13 -8.91
N GLU A 977 27.59 -17.19 -8.50
CA GLU A 977 27.01 -18.37 -7.85
C GLU A 977 27.90 -18.82 -6.68
N SER A 978 27.39 -18.76 -5.44
CA SER A 978 28.11 -19.18 -4.24
C SER A 978 28.15 -20.71 -4.07
N LYS A 979 28.63 -21.42 -5.10
CA LYS A 979 28.72 -22.88 -5.21
C LYS A 979 30.10 -23.33 -5.72
N HIS A 980 30.50 -24.53 -5.34
CA HIS A 980 31.73 -25.16 -5.81
C HIS A 980 31.55 -25.69 -7.25
N PRO A 981 32.41 -25.31 -8.22
CA PRO A 981 32.16 -25.54 -9.66
C PRO A 981 32.03 -27.01 -10.09
N PHE A 982 32.61 -27.95 -9.33
CA PHE A 982 32.64 -29.37 -9.68
C PHE A 982 31.72 -30.24 -8.81
N THR A 983 31.13 -29.70 -7.73
CA THR A 983 30.30 -30.48 -6.78
C THR A 983 28.94 -29.84 -6.48
N ASN A 984 28.70 -28.58 -6.90
CA ASN A 984 27.50 -27.79 -6.60
C ASN A 984 27.20 -27.55 -5.10
N GLU A 985 28.11 -27.93 -4.21
CA GLU A 985 28.02 -27.64 -2.77
C GLU A 985 28.23 -26.13 -2.50
N PRO A 986 27.59 -25.54 -1.47
CA PRO A 986 27.74 -24.12 -1.19
C PRO A 986 29.17 -23.78 -0.75
N LEU A 987 29.77 -22.78 -1.40
CA LEU A 987 31.16 -22.36 -1.20
C LEU A 987 31.26 -20.84 -1.08
N THR A 988 32.08 -20.34 -0.15
CA THR A 988 32.39 -18.90 -0.01
C THR A 988 33.87 -18.60 -0.12
N GLU A 989 34.21 -17.37 -0.54
CA GLU A 989 35.60 -16.88 -0.61
C GLU A 989 36.36 -17.07 0.71
N ASP A 990 35.71 -16.83 1.85
CA ASP A 990 36.30 -17.04 3.19
C ASP A 990 36.69 -18.51 3.43
N GLN A 991 35.89 -19.46 2.97
CA GLN A 991 36.19 -20.89 3.09
C GLN A 991 37.38 -21.28 2.19
N VAL A 992 37.43 -20.77 0.96
CA VAL A 992 38.58 -20.95 0.04
C VAL A 992 39.85 -20.35 0.66
N ALA A 993 39.76 -19.13 1.19
CA ALA A 993 40.88 -18.44 1.84
C ALA A 993 41.34 -19.16 3.11
N ALA A 994 40.41 -19.72 3.91
CA ALA A 994 40.74 -20.52 5.09
C ALA A 994 41.41 -21.86 4.71
N PHE A 995 40.98 -22.49 3.61
CA PHE A 995 41.60 -23.72 3.09
C PHE A 995 43.02 -23.46 2.57
N ASN A 996 43.22 -22.41 1.76
CA ASN A 996 44.53 -22.06 1.19
C ASN A 996 45.50 -21.45 2.21
N LYS A 997 45.06 -21.13 3.44
CA LYS A 997 45.93 -20.75 4.58
C LYS A 997 46.52 -21.97 5.32
N ARG A 998 46.10 -23.20 5.01
CA ARG A 998 46.66 -24.41 5.64
C ARG A 998 48.08 -24.67 5.12
N PRO A 999 49.06 -25.03 5.98
CA PRO A 999 50.48 -25.05 5.62
C PRO A 999 50.85 -26.13 4.59
N ASP A 1000 50.08 -27.21 4.54
CA ASP A 1000 50.15 -28.29 3.56
C ASP A 1000 49.67 -27.83 2.17
N VAL A 1001 48.55 -27.09 2.10
CA VAL A 1001 48.01 -26.53 0.86
C VAL A 1001 48.93 -25.42 0.31
N VAL A 1002 49.46 -24.55 1.17
CA VAL A 1002 50.44 -23.51 0.76
C VAL A 1002 51.65 -24.14 0.07
N ALA A 1003 52.23 -25.19 0.64
CA ALA A 1003 53.38 -25.88 0.06
C ALA A 1003 53.06 -26.51 -1.32
N ALA A 1004 51.85 -27.03 -1.51
CA ALA A 1004 51.39 -27.57 -2.79
C ALA A 1004 51.20 -26.47 -3.85
N VAL A 1005 50.59 -25.34 -3.48
CA VAL A 1005 50.41 -24.15 -4.34
C VAL A 1005 51.77 -23.54 -4.75
N GLU A 1006 52.72 -23.42 -3.81
CA GLU A 1006 54.07 -22.95 -4.12
C GLU A 1006 54.83 -23.90 -5.04
N GLY A 1007 54.72 -25.22 -4.81
CA GLY A 1007 55.29 -26.24 -5.70
C GLY A 1007 54.71 -26.16 -7.12
N ARG A 1008 53.39 -25.97 -7.24
CA ARG A 1008 52.70 -25.78 -8.53
C ARG A 1008 53.20 -24.52 -9.25
N ARG A 1009 53.30 -23.39 -8.55
CA ARG A 1009 53.85 -22.13 -9.09
C ARG A 1009 55.29 -22.28 -9.55
N ALA A 1010 56.14 -22.99 -8.80
CA ALA A 1010 57.53 -23.24 -9.19
C ALA A 1010 57.64 -24.09 -10.47
N ALA A 1011 56.82 -25.14 -10.60
CA ALA A 1011 56.78 -25.97 -11.81
C ALA A 1011 56.36 -25.17 -13.06
N ILE A 1012 55.35 -24.30 -12.92
CA ILE A 1012 54.88 -23.42 -14.01
C ILE A 1012 55.97 -22.42 -14.42
N GLN A 1013 56.66 -21.79 -13.45
CA GLN A 1013 57.75 -20.86 -13.74
C GLN A 1013 58.94 -21.56 -14.42
N GLN A 1014 59.28 -22.79 -14.01
CA GLN A 1014 60.35 -23.58 -14.62
C GLN A 1014 60.01 -23.94 -16.07
N TRP A 1015 58.78 -24.37 -16.35
CA TRP A 1015 58.31 -24.63 -17.71
C TRP A 1015 58.32 -23.36 -18.57
N LEU A 1016 57.77 -22.24 -18.06
CA LEU A 1016 57.68 -20.98 -18.78
C LEU A 1016 59.05 -20.37 -19.13
N ALA A 1017 60.05 -20.55 -18.25
CA ALA A 1017 61.44 -20.20 -18.55
C ALA A 1017 62.02 -21.05 -19.68
N GLY A 1018 61.70 -22.35 -19.72
CA GLY A 1018 62.08 -23.25 -20.82
C GLY A 1018 61.39 -22.91 -22.14
N ALA A 1019 60.09 -22.66 -22.12
CA ALA A 1019 59.30 -22.30 -23.31
C ALA A 1019 59.79 -20.99 -23.95
N LYS A 1020 60.06 -19.95 -23.13
CA LYS A 1020 60.62 -18.68 -23.61
C LYS A 1020 62.04 -18.82 -24.17
N ALA A 1021 62.85 -19.74 -23.63
CA ALA A 1021 64.19 -20.04 -24.14
C ALA A 1021 64.19 -20.90 -25.42
N ALA A 1022 63.05 -21.49 -25.80
CA ALA A 1022 62.89 -22.30 -27.01
C ALA A 1022 62.25 -21.54 -28.19
N LYS A 1023 61.56 -20.43 -27.93
CA LYS A 1023 60.84 -19.61 -28.94
C LYS A 1023 61.43 -18.20 -29.16
N GLY A 1024 62.40 -17.78 -28.35
CA GLY A 1024 63.16 -16.52 -28.53
C GLY A 1024 64.51 -16.74 -29.19
#